data_AF-A0A256BAR0-F1
#
_entry.id   AF-A0A256BAR0-F1
#
_cell.length_a   1.000
_cell.length_b   1.000
_cell.length_c   1.000
_cell.angle_alpha   90.00
_cell.angle_beta   90.00
_cell.angle_gamma   90.00
#
_symmetry.space_group_name_H-M   'P 1'
#
loop_
_entity.id
_entity.type
_entity.pdbx_description
1 polymer ?
#
loop_
_entity_poly.entity_id
_entity_poly.type
_entity_poly.pdbx_seq_one_letter_code
_entity_poly.pdbx_strand_id
1 'polypeptide(L)'
;MFDLIINILIWILAVPVFIILFRANSTGWFRRFFVHFLAVWIAVIVNKINMIAGNSIGITIFMEISLMLFSAITFSVIILRLDNHLLSFARPPRISLLGVTDVDTQLLQWLESDWQKGLLNANQYLKYSFQVISVDRAINKALTSTQVNELLNRVAILSDLILDKQVLRYASACLIDNLKAEFVESLIWLPFNSWFAERWGASRYMRFDTPAHTTAAGFWYLHEASEAKEVDESISSLTKAVEVFEHLRQIRHGDEMYKIVINLRNYSNPTNLEELLNIPSTEFPNEANFDTPNSQIFSGLDISDITVKPALKSVYLIPISFITSEKAEDNISENSPRVGAVKFLRLAFDLLRPQTWNLISKLSISLSQVQTIRRSTSRTTRSYSLNLALGEIAKVLTIIDTLPPEVSRVEKPILKDIATRWRDILLSTASEIGQIEIDKPIANPYTIGDPVIGERFIGREDILRQLEELWFINTRPQSVILYGHRRMGKTSILRNATTKVNTEVRVAYVNLLSVSSASNGITDILMAICDALEEVTEIPVPSNNDLFQFPETTFRRYLEQITKTFTGKGLIIALDEFEKIEELIDAGKLSKDFLGFLRGMVQMSSKLAFAFAGLHTLQEMNADYFQPFYASFYAISVAFLTREATHQVLANPDPEFLLDYEPAALDHIYDLTNGQPYLTQLIGFQLVRLFNDYVFEQGKPRDRTFTIDDVRTICSGENFFTTGINYFNGVWQQASEGANHQQDILKALAHHPQGLTESELISQTNLPSETLQAALKTLKDHDVIHSQKTNEIVNWAIAVELLRTWVVKYKLSDY
;
A
#
# COMPACT_ATOMS: atom_id res chain seq x y z
N MET A 1 -51.79 25.41 55.59
CA MET A 1 -51.61 25.93 54.21
C MET A 1 -50.44 26.91 54.15
N PHE A 2 -50.36 27.89 55.04
CA PHE A 2 -49.20 28.80 55.19
C PHE A 2 -47.89 28.06 55.49
N ASP A 3 -47.91 27.04 56.37
CA ASP A 3 -46.74 26.20 56.70
C ASP A 3 -46.28 25.29 55.55
N LEU A 4 -47.19 24.94 54.63
CA LEU A 4 -46.85 24.16 53.44
C LEU A 4 -46.14 25.06 52.41
N ILE A 5 -46.62 26.29 52.27
CA ILE A 5 -46.05 27.30 51.36
C ILE A 5 -44.67 27.74 51.86
N ILE A 6 -44.49 27.94 53.17
CA ILE A 6 -43.18 28.27 53.76
C ILE A 6 -42.20 27.11 53.67
N ASN A 7 -42.61 25.86 53.90
CA ASN A 7 -41.76 24.69 53.65
C ASN A 7 -41.34 24.60 52.18
N ILE A 8 -42.28 24.79 51.25
CA ILE A 8 -41.97 24.79 49.82
C ILE A 8 -40.98 25.93 49.49
N LEU A 9 -41.14 27.14 50.04
CA LEU A 9 -40.21 28.26 49.84
C LEU A 9 -38.81 28.02 50.42
N ILE A 10 -38.72 27.40 51.61
CA ILE A 10 -37.44 27.05 52.24
C ILE A 10 -36.71 25.99 51.41
N TRP A 11 -37.41 24.99 50.88
CA TRP A 11 -36.82 24.00 49.97
C TRP A 11 -36.43 24.60 48.62
N ILE A 12 -37.23 25.53 48.06
CA ILE A 12 -36.90 26.26 46.82
C ILE A 12 -35.62 27.10 46.96
N LEU A 13 -35.37 27.69 48.14
CA LEU A 13 -34.18 28.51 48.41
C LEU A 13 -32.95 27.71 48.86
N ALA A 14 -33.16 26.60 49.59
CA ALA A 14 -32.08 25.79 50.12
C ALA A 14 -31.46 24.88 49.04
N VAL A 15 -32.28 24.30 48.15
CA VAL A 15 -31.84 23.33 47.14
C VAL A 15 -30.74 23.87 46.19
N PRO A 16 -30.81 25.11 45.67
CA PRO A 16 -29.74 25.67 44.84
C PRO A 16 -28.42 25.82 45.59
N VAL A 17 -28.48 26.27 46.86
CA VAL A 17 -27.30 26.41 47.73
C VAL A 17 -26.70 25.05 48.06
N PHE A 18 -27.54 24.04 48.30
CA PHE A 18 -27.12 22.65 48.55
C PHE A 18 -26.48 21.99 47.31
N ILE A 19 -26.99 22.24 46.12
CA ILE A 19 -26.41 21.76 44.84
C ILE A 19 -25.03 22.38 44.60
N ILE A 20 -24.87 23.67 44.90
CA ILE A 20 -23.57 24.37 44.79
C ILE A 20 -22.55 23.80 45.78
N LEU A 21 -22.95 23.52 47.03
CA LEU A 21 -22.08 22.94 48.06
C LEU A 21 -21.70 21.49 47.77
N PHE A 22 -22.59 20.72 47.15
CA PHE A 22 -22.34 19.32 46.78
C PHE A 22 -21.30 19.18 45.65
N ARG A 23 -21.26 20.15 44.71
CA ARG A 23 -20.31 20.16 43.59
C ARG A 23 -18.93 20.72 43.98
N ALA A 24 -18.84 21.51 45.05
CA ALA A 24 -17.61 22.17 45.47
C ALA A 24 -16.59 21.26 46.20
N ASN A 25 -16.97 20.07 46.67
CA ASN A 25 -16.09 19.22 47.46
C ASN A 25 -15.82 17.87 46.79
N SER A 26 -14.59 17.66 46.29
CA SER A 26 -14.16 16.46 45.55
C SER A 26 -13.82 15.27 46.45
N THR A 27 -13.86 15.42 47.78
CA THR A 27 -13.51 14.34 48.70
C THR A 27 -14.77 13.64 49.23
N GLY A 28 -14.89 12.34 48.94
CA GLY A 28 -16.08 11.52 49.24
C GLY A 28 -16.45 11.41 50.74
N TRP A 29 -15.65 11.96 51.65
CA TRP A 29 -15.92 11.96 53.09
C TRP A 29 -17.04 12.96 53.47
N PHE A 30 -17.07 14.16 52.88
CA PHE A 30 -18.15 15.13 53.17
C PHE A 30 -19.51 14.61 52.71
N ARG A 31 -19.53 13.91 51.56
CA ARG A 31 -20.71 13.22 51.03
C ARG A 31 -21.23 12.14 51.99
N ARG A 32 -20.33 11.35 52.60
CA ARG A 32 -20.68 10.30 53.59
C ARG A 32 -21.12 10.88 54.92
N PHE A 33 -20.44 11.92 55.41
CA PHE A 33 -20.77 12.61 56.65
C PHE A 33 -22.16 13.27 56.56
N PHE A 34 -22.45 13.94 55.44
CA PHE A 34 -23.74 14.58 55.22
C PHE A 34 -24.89 13.58 55.10
N VAL A 35 -24.67 12.44 54.43
CA VAL A 35 -25.66 11.34 54.37
C VAL A 35 -25.93 10.77 55.76
N HIS A 36 -24.91 10.61 56.60
CA HIS A 36 -25.08 10.21 58.00
C HIS A 36 -25.86 11.25 58.81
N PHE A 37 -25.55 12.53 58.62
CA PHE A 37 -26.25 13.62 59.28
C PHE A 37 -27.73 13.68 58.87
N LEU A 38 -28.03 13.54 57.58
CA LEU A 38 -29.40 13.52 57.06
C LEU A 38 -30.18 12.27 57.51
N ALA A 39 -29.52 11.12 57.62
CA ALA A 39 -30.11 9.90 58.15
C ALA A 39 -30.44 9.99 59.66
N VAL A 40 -29.53 10.57 60.45
CA VAL A 40 -29.79 10.88 61.87
C VAL A 40 -30.94 11.90 61.99
N TRP A 41 -30.97 12.90 61.10
CA TRP A 41 -32.02 13.92 61.10
C TRP A 41 -33.40 13.36 60.73
N ILE A 42 -33.48 12.51 59.69
CA ILE A 42 -34.72 11.80 59.32
C ILE A 42 -35.13 10.81 60.42
N ALA A 43 -34.19 10.10 61.05
CA ALA A 43 -34.50 9.24 62.19
C ALA A 43 -35.08 10.03 63.38
N VAL A 44 -34.55 11.22 63.68
CA VAL A 44 -35.09 12.12 64.72
C VAL A 44 -36.48 12.63 64.34
N ILE A 45 -36.73 12.95 63.07
CA ILE A 45 -38.05 13.39 62.59
C ILE A 45 -39.06 12.25 62.62
N VAL A 46 -38.72 11.05 62.15
CA VAL A 46 -39.59 9.87 62.16
C VAL A 46 -39.91 9.46 63.61
N ASN A 47 -38.92 9.51 64.51
CA ASN A 47 -39.12 9.21 65.92
C ASN A 47 -39.99 10.28 66.62
N LYS A 48 -39.86 11.57 66.24
CA LYS A 48 -40.73 12.65 66.74
C LYS A 48 -42.14 12.63 66.12
N ILE A 49 -42.31 12.22 64.87
CA ILE A 49 -43.63 12.03 64.22
C ILE A 49 -44.39 10.89 64.89
N ASN A 50 -43.71 9.80 65.28
CA ASN A 50 -44.31 8.75 66.11
C ASN A 50 -44.70 9.24 67.53
N MET A 51 -43.99 10.25 68.05
CA MET A 51 -44.30 10.87 69.35
C MET A 51 -45.47 11.88 69.29
N ILE A 52 -45.88 12.32 68.09
CA ILE A 52 -46.97 13.29 67.86
C ILE A 52 -48.37 12.63 67.87
N ALA A 53 -48.46 11.32 68.10
CA ALA A 53 -49.74 10.66 68.39
C ALA A 53 -50.34 11.05 69.77
N GLY A 54 -49.67 11.90 70.56
CA GLY A 54 -50.21 12.39 71.84
C GLY A 54 -49.71 13.79 72.20
N ASN A 55 -50.64 14.75 72.12
CA ASN A 55 -50.60 16.10 72.70
C ASN A 55 -49.82 17.24 72.02
N SER A 56 -50.50 18.37 72.06
CA SER A 56 -50.29 19.68 71.46
C SER A 56 -49.15 20.48 72.08
N ILE A 57 -48.01 20.61 71.39
CA ILE A 57 -47.02 21.67 71.64
C ILE A 57 -46.39 22.09 70.29
N GLY A 58 -47.12 22.86 69.48
CA GLY A 58 -46.67 23.26 68.14
C GLY A 58 -45.64 24.41 68.10
N ILE A 59 -45.61 25.26 69.13
CA ILE A 59 -44.83 26.51 69.09
C ILE A 59 -43.37 26.32 69.57
N THR A 60 -43.15 25.46 70.56
CA THR A 60 -41.80 25.14 71.07
C THR A 60 -41.00 24.33 70.04
N ILE A 61 -41.69 23.46 69.29
CA ILE A 61 -41.12 22.67 68.19
C ILE A 61 -40.69 23.58 67.02
N PHE A 62 -41.46 24.63 66.72
CA PHE A 62 -41.13 25.61 65.67
C PHE A 62 -39.88 26.43 66.01
N MET A 63 -39.73 26.88 67.26
CA MET A 63 -38.52 27.63 67.68
C MET A 63 -37.28 26.73 67.70
N GLU A 64 -37.36 25.50 68.18
CA GLU A 64 -36.21 24.58 68.20
C GLU A 64 -35.78 24.15 66.79
N ILE A 65 -36.73 23.90 65.88
CA ILE A 65 -36.39 23.56 64.48
C ILE A 65 -35.80 24.78 63.75
N SER A 66 -36.31 25.99 64.00
CA SER A 66 -35.76 27.22 63.43
C SER A 66 -34.37 27.55 63.98
N LEU A 67 -34.13 27.34 65.27
CA LEU A 67 -32.83 27.53 65.91
C LEU A 67 -31.82 26.46 65.46
N MET A 68 -32.27 25.21 65.25
CA MET A 68 -31.45 24.13 64.70
C MET A 68 -31.13 24.32 63.21
N LEU A 69 -32.06 24.87 62.42
CA LEU A 69 -31.80 25.25 61.02
C LEU A 69 -30.84 26.43 60.94
N PHE A 70 -31.00 27.44 61.80
CA PHE A 70 -30.08 28.56 61.90
C PHE A 70 -28.69 28.11 62.38
N SER A 71 -28.63 27.17 63.34
CA SER A 71 -27.36 26.56 63.78
C SER A 71 -26.76 25.69 62.69
N ALA A 72 -27.54 24.93 61.92
CA ALA A 72 -27.03 24.12 60.81
C ALA A 72 -26.49 24.98 59.67
N ILE A 73 -27.17 26.06 59.31
CA ILE A 73 -26.72 27.03 58.30
C ILE A 73 -25.45 27.74 58.78
N THR A 74 -25.41 28.21 60.03
CA THR A 74 -24.21 28.87 60.59
C THR A 74 -23.06 27.88 60.78
N PHE A 75 -23.31 26.62 61.15
CA PHE A 75 -22.29 25.59 61.31
C PHE A 75 -21.78 25.07 59.96
N SER A 76 -22.62 24.98 58.91
CA SER A 76 -22.18 24.71 57.53
C SER A 76 -21.33 25.85 56.97
N VAL A 77 -21.62 27.11 57.32
CA VAL A 77 -20.77 28.27 56.98
C VAL A 77 -19.47 28.29 57.80
N ILE A 78 -19.47 27.80 59.04
CA ILE A 78 -18.27 27.69 59.89
C ILE A 78 -17.38 26.50 59.49
N ILE A 79 -17.94 25.37 59.03
CA ILE A 79 -17.17 24.20 58.52
C ILE A 79 -16.48 24.51 57.20
N LEU A 80 -17.10 25.33 56.32
CA LEU A 80 -16.42 25.91 55.15
C LEU A 80 -15.20 26.78 55.53
N ARG A 81 -15.03 27.13 56.81
CA ARG A 81 -13.91 27.91 57.34
C ARG A 81 -12.77 27.06 57.92
N LEU A 82 -13.00 25.78 58.24
CA LEU A 82 -12.02 24.91 58.91
C LEU A 82 -11.26 23.97 57.97
N ASP A 83 -11.84 23.59 56.83
CA ASP A 83 -11.18 22.73 55.84
C ASP A 83 -10.09 23.44 55.01
N ASN A 84 -9.90 24.75 55.19
CA ASN A 84 -8.83 25.51 54.54
C ASN A 84 -7.56 25.69 55.40
N HIS A 85 -7.49 25.14 56.62
CA HIS A 85 -6.33 25.38 57.49
C HIS A 85 -5.50 24.15 57.88
N LEU A 86 -5.92 22.91 57.60
CA LEU A 86 -5.20 21.74 58.13
C LEU A 86 -4.69 20.71 57.11
N LEU A 87 -5.05 20.76 55.82
CA LEU A 87 -4.49 19.83 54.84
C LEU A 87 -4.15 20.49 53.49
N SER A 88 -2.83 20.63 53.29
CA SER A 88 -2.10 20.87 52.05
C SER A 88 -1.76 22.32 51.65
N PHE A 89 -0.46 22.57 51.70
CA PHE A 89 0.24 23.63 50.99
C PHE A 89 0.09 23.45 49.47
N ALA A 90 -0.94 24.05 48.86
CA ALA A 90 -0.95 24.50 47.47
C ALA A 90 -2.12 25.48 47.29
N ARG A 91 -1.83 26.71 46.86
CA ARG A 91 -2.84 27.77 46.66
C ARG A 91 -3.98 27.26 45.76
N PRO A 92 -5.26 27.33 46.15
CA PRO A 92 -6.36 27.04 45.22
C PRO A 92 -6.37 28.10 44.10
N PRO A 93 -6.71 27.74 42.85
CA PRO A 93 -6.89 28.72 41.79
C PRO A 93 -8.01 29.69 42.21
N ARG A 94 -7.89 30.96 41.83
CA ARG A 94 -8.83 32.05 42.13
C ARG A 94 -10.21 31.75 41.51
N ILE A 95 -11.03 30.93 42.17
CA ILE A 95 -12.44 30.73 41.82
C ILE A 95 -13.24 31.79 42.56
N SER A 96 -13.96 32.63 41.83
CA SER A 96 -14.78 33.67 42.46
C SER A 96 -16.07 33.06 43.02
N LEU A 97 -16.33 33.27 44.31
CA LEU A 97 -17.57 32.85 44.98
C LEU A 97 -18.73 33.83 44.73
N LEU A 98 -18.44 35.03 44.22
CA LEU A 98 -19.45 36.01 43.83
C LEU A 98 -19.89 35.71 42.39
N GLY A 99 -21.16 35.37 42.21
CA GLY A 99 -21.76 35.23 40.88
C GLY A 99 -21.73 36.56 40.15
N VAL A 100 -21.20 36.58 38.93
CA VAL A 100 -21.26 37.76 38.07
C VAL A 100 -22.72 37.89 37.61
N THR A 101 -23.31 39.07 37.75
CA THR A 101 -24.69 39.32 37.30
C THR A 101 -24.75 39.36 35.77
N ASP A 102 -25.87 38.93 35.18
CA ASP A 102 -26.14 38.96 33.74
C ASP A 102 -25.19 38.15 32.83
N VAL A 103 -24.47 37.16 33.39
CA VAL A 103 -23.58 36.27 32.63
C VAL A 103 -24.30 35.55 31.50
N ASP A 104 -25.54 35.10 31.72
CA ASP A 104 -26.30 34.40 30.68
C ASP A 104 -26.60 35.31 29.48
N THR A 105 -26.94 36.58 29.73
CA THR A 105 -27.25 37.58 28.70
C THR A 105 -25.97 38.04 27.97
N GLN A 106 -24.89 38.28 28.71
CA GLN A 106 -23.60 38.67 28.12
C GLN A 106 -22.98 37.53 27.31
N LEU A 107 -23.01 36.31 27.82
CA LEU A 107 -22.49 35.14 27.12
C LEU A 107 -23.32 34.82 25.88
N LEU A 108 -24.64 34.98 25.94
CA LEU A 108 -25.52 34.83 24.78
C LEU A 108 -25.14 35.83 23.67
N GLN A 109 -24.95 37.11 24.00
CA GLN A 109 -24.51 38.12 23.02
C GLN A 109 -23.18 37.76 22.36
N TRP A 110 -22.22 37.26 23.15
CA TRP A 110 -20.94 36.79 22.60
C TRP A 110 -21.12 35.60 21.68
N LEU A 111 -21.89 34.59 22.08
CA LEU A 111 -22.18 33.41 21.25
C LEU A 111 -22.93 33.75 19.95
N GLU A 112 -23.82 34.75 19.98
CA GLU A 112 -24.54 35.23 18.79
C GLU A 112 -23.62 36.03 17.84
N SER A 113 -22.68 36.81 18.38
CA SER A 113 -21.74 37.62 17.58
C SER A 113 -20.56 36.84 17.01
N ASP A 114 -19.94 35.96 17.80
CA ASP A 114 -18.79 35.15 17.45
C ASP A 114 -18.81 33.88 18.32
N TRP A 115 -19.34 32.80 17.72
CA TRP A 115 -19.55 31.53 18.40
C TRP A 115 -18.31 31.04 19.14
N GLN A 116 -17.12 31.18 18.55
CA GLN A 116 -15.88 30.64 19.10
C GLN A 116 -15.34 31.46 20.25
N LYS A 117 -15.31 32.78 20.08
CA LYS A 117 -14.95 33.67 21.20
C LYS A 117 -15.93 33.51 22.35
N GLY A 118 -17.22 33.34 22.06
CA GLY A 118 -18.24 33.02 23.06
C GLY A 118 -17.93 31.74 23.83
N LEU A 119 -17.56 30.65 23.14
CA LEU A 119 -17.17 29.40 23.79
C LEU A 119 -15.86 29.49 24.58
N LEU A 120 -14.87 30.23 24.09
CA LEU A 120 -13.63 30.48 24.84
C LEU A 120 -13.91 31.26 26.13
N ASN A 121 -14.83 32.23 26.08
CA ASN A 121 -15.29 32.95 27.27
C ASN A 121 -16.10 32.03 28.20
N ALA A 122 -16.98 31.18 27.66
CA ALA A 122 -17.70 30.16 28.43
C ALA A 122 -16.72 29.25 29.21
N ASN A 123 -15.63 28.81 28.58
CA ASN A 123 -14.57 28.05 29.23
C ASN A 123 -13.93 28.80 30.42
N GLN A 124 -13.75 30.12 30.32
CA GLN A 124 -13.25 30.92 31.45
C GLN A 124 -14.25 30.89 32.62
N TYR A 125 -15.54 31.04 32.36
CA TYR A 125 -16.56 30.95 33.41
C TYR A 125 -16.63 29.55 34.03
N LEU A 126 -16.59 28.49 33.23
CA LEU A 126 -16.59 27.11 33.74
C LEU A 126 -15.35 26.81 34.59
N LYS A 127 -14.20 27.41 34.24
CA LYS A 127 -12.93 27.21 34.96
C LYS A 127 -12.81 28.04 36.24
N TYR A 128 -13.35 29.25 36.28
CA TYR A 128 -13.12 30.22 37.35
C TYR A 128 -14.38 30.68 38.11
N SER A 129 -15.56 30.14 37.78
CA SER A 129 -16.84 30.44 38.46
C SER A 129 -17.71 29.19 38.65
N PHE A 130 -18.69 29.27 39.56
CA PHE A 130 -19.70 28.22 39.77
C PHE A 130 -20.96 28.38 38.88
N GLN A 131 -20.90 29.19 37.81
CA GLN A 131 -22.08 29.61 37.03
C GLN A 131 -22.42 28.66 35.85
N VAL A 132 -22.32 27.35 36.06
CA VAL A 132 -22.58 26.33 35.01
C VAL A 132 -24.00 26.41 34.45
N ILE A 133 -24.99 26.73 35.30
CA ILE A 133 -26.40 26.90 34.87
C ILE A 133 -26.54 28.08 33.91
N SER A 134 -25.83 29.19 34.15
CA SER A 134 -25.86 30.37 33.27
C SER A 134 -25.19 30.08 31.92
N VAL A 135 -24.09 29.33 31.94
CA VAL A 135 -23.37 28.89 30.73
C VAL A 135 -24.23 27.93 29.90
N ASP A 136 -24.80 26.92 30.54
CA ASP A 136 -25.68 25.93 29.90
C ASP A 136 -26.92 26.59 29.28
N ARG A 137 -27.56 27.52 30.00
CA ARG A 137 -28.71 28.28 29.49
C ARG A 137 -28.34 29.13 28.27
N ALA A 138 -27.21 29.84 28.32
CA ALA A 138 -26.76 30.69 27.21
C ALA A 138 -26.45 29.85 25.95
N ILE A 139 -25.76 28.73 26.11
CA ILE A 139 -25.42 27.81 24.99
C ILE A 139 -26.70 27.21 24.40
N ASN A 140 -27.60 26.65 25.22
CA ASN A 140 -28.86 26.09 24.73
C ASN A 140 -29.73 27.13 24.00
N LYS A 141 -29.79 28.36 24.53
CA LYS A 141 -30.53 29.45 23.89
C LYS A 141 -29.90 29.89 22.57
N ALA A 142 -28.57 29.90 22.47
CA ALA A 142 -27.88 30.21 21.22
C ALA A 142 -27.98 29.08 20.18
N LEU A 143 -27.99 27.81 20.60
CA LEU A 143 -28.18 26.67 19.71
C LEU A 143 -29.61 26.61 19.15
N THR A 144 -30.61 26.91 19.98
CA THR A 144 -32.02 26.98 19.55
C THR A 144 -32.33 28.14 18.62
N SER A 145 -31.56 29.24 18.67
CA SER A 145 -31.67 30.36 17.73
C SER A 145 -30.84 30.19 16.46
N THR A 146 -30.01 29.14 16.36
CA THR A 146 -29.15 28.88 15.20
C THR A 146 -29.94 28.30 14.03
N GLN A 147 -29.60 28.71 12.79
CA GLN A 147 -30.19 28.12 11.59
C GLN A 147 -29.80 26.65 11.44
N VAL A 148 -30.75 25.81 10.98
CA VAL A 148 -30.57 24.35 10.89
C VAL A 148 -29.31 23.95 10.10
N ASN A 149 -28.94 24.69 9.05
CA ASN A 149 -27.76 24.41 8.22
C ASN A 149 -26.41 24.76 8.87
N GLU A 150 -26.39 25.58 9.92
CA GLU A 150 -25.16 25.91 10.67
C GLU A 150 -25.00 25.06 11.93
N LEU A 151 -26.05 24.33 12.30
CA LEU A 151 -26.17 23.68 13.60
C LEU A 151 -25.10 22.61 13.82
N LEU A 152 -24.90 21.71 12.85
CA LEU A 152 -23.86 20.67 12.91
C LEU A 152 -22.47 21.29 13.05
N ASN A 153 -22.18 22.40 12.36
CA ASN A 153 -20.93 23.12 12.49
C ASN A 153 -20.74 23.73 13.88
N ARG A 154 -21.78 24.40 14.44
CA ARG A 154 -21.69 25.00 15.78
C ARG A 154 -21.51 23.96 16.88
N VAL A 155 -22.23 22.84 16.80
CA VAL A 155 -22.11 21.75 17.78
C VAL A 155 -20.79 21.01 17.64
N ALA A 156 -20.28 20.84 16.42
CA ALA A 156 -18.94 20.31 16.16
C ALA A 156 -17.86 21.18 16.83
N ILE A 157 -17.92 22.51 16.63
CA ILE A 157 -17.03 23.49 17.30
C ILE A 157 -17.17 23.40 18.83
N LEU A 158 -18.41 23.32 19.34
CA LEU A 158 -18.69 23.18 20.78
C LEU A 158 -18.01 21.93 21.33
N SER A 159 -18.14 20.81 20.63
CA SER A 159 -17.54 19.53 21.01
C SER A 159 -16.01 19.61 21.09
N ASP A 160 -15.37 20.31 20.17
CA ASP A 160 -13.90 20.45 20.14
C ASP A 160 -13.39 21.44 21.20
N LEU A 161 -14.01 22.62 21.31
CA LEU A 161 -13.51 23.73 22.12
C LEU A 161 -13.93 23.70 23.60
N ILE A 162 -15.08 23.13 23.96
CA ILE A 162 -15.54 23.15 25.36
C ILE A 162 -14.67 22.24 26.25
N LEU A 163 -14.25 22.76 27.41
CA LEU A 163 -13.41 22.04 28.37
C LEU A 163 -14.24 21.11 29.27
N ASP A 164 -15.36 21.59 29.82
CA ASP A 164 -16.30 20.74 30.56
C ASP A 164 -17.25 20.05 29.59
N LYS A 165 -16.99 18.77 29.34
CA LYS A 165 -17.72 17.96 28.36
C LYS A 165 -19.17 17.68 28.77
N GLN A 166 -19.50 17.80 30.07
CA GLN A 166 -20.89 17.69 30.49
C GLN A 166 -21.77 18.79 29.90
N VAL A 167 -21.20 19.95 29.54
CA VAL A 167 -21.94 21.02 28.84
C VAL A 167 -22.44 20.56 27.46
N LEU A 168 -21.69 19.72 26.75
CA LEU A 168 -22.15 19.11 25.49
C LEU A 168 -23.31 18.15 25.76
N ARG A 169 -23.24 17.35 26.83
CA ARG A 169 -24.33 16.49 27.27
C ARG A 169 -25.59 17.29 27.58
N TYR A 170 -25.45 18.39 28.32
CA TYR A 170 -26.58 19.22 28.75
C TYR A 170 -27.21 20.06 27.62
N ALA A 171 -26.52 20.18 26.48
CA ALA A 171 -27.14 20.68 25.26
C ALA A 171 -28.19 19.71 24.67
N SER A 172 -28.26 18.46 25.15
CA SER A 172 -29.34 17.51 24.82
C SER A 172 -30.12 17.05 26.06
N ALA A 173 -29.44 16.64 27.13
CA ALA A 173 -30.08 16.29 28.41
C ALA A 173 -30.40 17.55 29.23
N CYS A 174 -31.53 17.57 29.93
CA CYS A 174 -31.83 18.71 30.81
C CYS A 174 -30.86 18.74 32.00
N LEU A 175 -30.03 19.79 32.14
CA LEU A 175 -29.10 19.97 33.28
C LEU A 175 -29.83 19.87 34.62
N ILE A 176 -30.98 20.53 34.73
CA ILE A 176 -31.76 20.57 35.98
C ILE A 176 -32.26 19.17 36.34
N ASP A 177 -32.78 18.40 35.36
CA ASP A 177 -33.32 17.07 35.63
C ASP A 177 -32.22 16.04 35.90
N ASN A 178 -31.03 16.24 35.32
CA ASN A 178 -29.87 15.41 35.62
C ASN A 178 -29.30 15.70 37.01
N LEU A 179 -29.25 16.97 37.43
CA LEU A 179 -28.89 17.34 38.81
C LEU A 179 -29.88 16.78 39.82
N LYS A 180 -31.19 16.77 39.51
CA LYS A 180 -32.19 16.07 40.33
C LYS A 180 -31.91 14.57 40.40
N ALA A 181 -31.55 13.93 39.28
CA ALA A 181 -31.22 12.50 39.26
C ALA A 181 -29.98 12.16 40.10
N GLU A 182 -28.90 12.92 39.96
CA GLU A 182 -27.70 12.76 40.80
C GLU A 182 -27.98 12.95 42.29
N PHE A 183 -28.86 13.90 42.63
CA PHE A 183 -29.31 14.12 44.00
C PHE A 183 -30.11 12.92 44.53
N VAL A 184 -31.09 12.42 43.77
CA VAL A 184 -31.90 11.25 44.16
C VAL A 184 -31.03 9.98 44.30
N GLU A 185 -30.06 9.78 43.40
CA GLU A 185 -29.09 8.68 43.50
C GLU A 185 -28.15 8.81 44.69
N SER A 186 -27.90 10.01 45.23
CA SER A 186 -27.11 10.17 46.45
C SER A 186 -27.89 9.78 47.71
N LEU A 187 -29.20 9.54 47.57
CA LEU A 187 -30.14 9.18 48.63
C LEU A 187 -30.49 7.67 48.60
N ILE A 188 -29.53 6.78 48.26
CA ILE A 188 -29.71 5.31 48.18
C ILE A 188 -30.36 4.68 49.42
N TRP A 189 -30.26 5.34 50.58
CA TRP A 189 -30.80 4.89 51.86
C TRP A 189 -32.29 5.19 52.07
N LEU A 190 -32.94 5.97 51.18
CA LEU A 190 -34.36 6.28 51.26
C LEU A 190 -35.20 5.18 50.57
N PRO A 191 -36.16 4.55 51.25
CA PRO A 191 -37.12 3.67 50.60
C PRO A 191 -37.93 4.49 49.56
N PHE A 192 -38.21 3.88 48.40
CA PHE A 192 -38.94 4.51 47.27
C PHE A 192 -38.16 5.59 46.48
N ASN A 193 -36.83 5.49 46.39
CA ASN A 193 -36.00 6.40 45.56
C ASN A 193 -36.48 6.50 44.08
N SER A 194 -36.99 5.42 43.50
CA SER A 194 -37.59 5.40 42.16
C SER A 194 -38.87 6.24 42.06
N TRP A 195 -39.75 6.16 43.06
CA TRP A 195 -40.95 7.00 43.16
C TRP A 195 -40.59 8.49 43.31
N PHE A 196 -39.56 8.80 44.11
CA PHE A 196 -39.06 10.17 44.25
C PHE A 196 -38.47 10.69 42.93
N ALA A 197 -37.69 9.87 42.22
CA ALA A 197 -37.13 10.22 40.91
C ALA A 197 -38.24 10.55 39.90
N GLU A 198 -39.28 9.72 39.81
CA GLU A 198 -40.42 9.91 38.91
C GLU A 198 -41.22 11.17 39.25
N ARG A 199 -41.51 11.40 40.54
CA ARG A 199 -42.30 12.54 41.00
C ARG A 199 -41.59 13.89 40.83
N TRP A 200 -40.27 13.90 40.92
CA TRP A 200 -39.44 15.11 40.75
C TRP A 200 -39.04 15.37 39.29
N GLY A 201 -39.38 14.47 38.37
CA GLY A 201 -38.94 14.55 36.98
C GLY A 201 -37.42 14.41 36.85
N ALA A 202 -36.80 13.61 37.72
CA ALA A 202 -35.37 13.31 37.63
C ALA A 202 -35.13 12.38 36.44
N SER A 203 -34.34 12.85 35.47
CA SER A 203 -34.10 12.10 34.24
C SER A 203 -32.68 12.33 33.74
N ARG A 204 -32.09 11.25 33.20
CA ARG A 204 -30.84 11.28 32.45
C ARG A 204 -31.04 11.08 30.96
N TYR A 205 -32.29 11.05 30.50
CA TYR A 205 -32.61 10.79 29.11
C TYR A 205 -32.16 11.96 28.23
N MET A 206 -31.57 11.61 27.08
CA MET A 206 -31.29 12.56 26.02
C MET A 206 -32.59 13.01 25.37
N ARG A 207 -32.65 14.28 24.98
CA ARG A 207 -33.80 14.83 24.26
C ARG A 207 -33.51 14.81 22.76
N PHE A 208 -34.53 14.45 21.98
CA PHE A 208 -34.48 14.38 20.51
C PHE A 208 -35.62 15.19 19.85
N ASP A 209 -36.25 16.07 20.63
CA ASP A 209 -37.39 16.92 20.25
C ASP A 209 -37.01 18.07 19.31
N THR A 210 -35.74 18.50 19.31
CA THR A 210 -35.23 19.52 18.38
C THR A 210 -33.98 19.04 17.65
N PRO A 211 -33.71 19.52 16.42
CA PRO A 211 -32.46 19.22 15.73
C PRO A 211 -31.21 19.57 16.55
N ALA A 212 -31.27 20.63 17.37
CA ALA A 212 -30.18 21.04 18.26
C ALA A 212 -29.89 19.99 19.33
N HIS A 213 -30.93 19.50 20.00
CA HIS A 213 -30.77 18.45 21.01
C HIS A 213 -30.31 17.12 20.39
N THR A 214 -30.83 16.76 19.21
CA THR A 214 -30.39 15.56 18.47
C THR A 214 -28.93 15.66 18.03
N THR A 215 -28.52 16.82 17.51
CA THR A 215 -27.12 17.07 17.10
C THR A 215 -26.16 16.99 18.30
N ALA A 216 -26.52 17.60 19.43
CA ALA A 216 -25.73 17.52 20.65
C ALA A 216 -25.63 16.08 21.20
N ALA A 217 -26.71 15.30 21.13
CA ALA A 217 -26.68 13.89 21.51
C ALA A 217 -25.71 13.07 20.64
N GLY A 218 -25.68 13.30 19.32
CA GLY A 218 -24.78 12.60 18.41
C GLY A 218 -23.30 12.84 18.73
N PHE A 219 -22.92 14.10 18.94
CA PHE A 219 -21.55 14.44 19.35
C PHE A 219 -21.22 13.98 20.78
N TRP A 220 -22.20 13.92 21.68
CA TRP A 220 -22.01 13.34 23.01
C TRP A 220 -21.71 11.84 22.94
N TYR A 221 -22.43 11.08 22.12
CA TYR A 221 -22.15 9.65 21.95
C TYR A 221 -20.78 9.38 21.30
N LEU A 222 -20.34 10.24 20.36
CA LEU A 222 -18.97 10.21 19.88
C LEU A 222 -17.95 10.48 21.00
N HIS A 223 -18.25 11.42 21.90
CA HIS A 223 -17.40 11.69 23.06
C HIS A 223 -17.36 10.50 24.04
N GLU A 224 -18.50 9.87 24.34
CA GLU A 224 -18.56 8.64 25.14
C GLU A 224 -17.73 7.53 24.50
N ALA A 225 -17.80 7.36 23.17
CA ALA A 225 -16.98 6.39 22.45
C ALA A 225 -15.48 6.68 22.57
N SER A 226 -15.08 7.95 22.61
CA SER A 226 -13.68 8.38 22.72
C SER A 226 -13.07 8.20 24.12
N GLU A 227 -13.90 8.19 25.16
CA GLU A 227 -13.51 8.03 26.58
C GLU A 227 -13.77 6.61 27.11
N ALA A 228 -14.34 5.74 26.28
CA ALA A 228 -14.59 4.34 26.62
C ALA A 228 -13.28 3.60 26.91
N LYS A 229 -13.27 2.79 27.97
CA LYS A 229 -12.10 1.98 28.35
C LYS A 229 -12.10 0.61 27.67
N GLU A 230 -13.29 0.12 27.35
CA GLU A 230 -13.51 -1.16 26.69
C GLU A 230 -14.02 -0.93 25.26
N VAL A 231 -13.59 -1.80 24.34
CA VAL A 231 -13.96 -1.71 22.92
C VAL A 231 -15.48 -1.86 22.73
N ASP A 232 -16.12 -2.75 23.49
CA ASP A 232 -17.57 -2.98 23.42
C ASP A 232 -18.38 -1.75 23.85
N GLU A 233 -17.90 -1.01 24.86
CA GLU A 233 -18.50 0.27 25.29
C GLU A 233 -18.37 1.34 24.19
N SER A 234 -17.21 1.38 23.53
CA SER A 234 -16.96 2.31 22.41
C SER A 234 -17.88 1.99 21.22
N ILE A 235 -17.99 0.72 20.81
CA ILE A 235 -18.86 0.26 19.73
C ILE A 235 -20.34 0.52 20.05
N SER A 236 -20.76 0.30 21.29
CA SER A 236 -22.13 0.58 21.75
C SER A 236 -22.46 2.08 21.61
N SER A 237 -21.53 2.94 22.02
CA SER A 237 -21.66 4.39 21.91
C SER A 237 -21.64 4.87 20.45
N LEU A 238 -20.75 4.32 19.62
CA LEU A 238 -20.74 4.57 18.17
C LEU A 238 -22.03 4.12 17.49
N THR A 239 -22.64 3.01 17.92
CA THR A 239 -23.91 2.52 17.37
C THR A 239 -25.05 3.51 17.67
N LYS A 240 -25.12 4.04 18.90
CA LYS A 240 -26.08 5.11 19.24
C LYS A 240 -25.82 6.38 18.43
N ALA A 241 -24.55 6.73 18.20
CA ALA A 241 -24.20 7.87 17.35
C ALA A 241 -24.67 7.66 15.90
N VAL A 242 -24.51 6.45 15.32
CA VAL A 242 -25.01 6.12 13.97
C VAL A 242 -26.52 6.36 13.90
N GLU A 243 -27.29 5.82 14.84
CA GLU A 243 -28.74 6.01 14.91
C GLU A 243 -29.12 7.49 14.96
N VAL A 244 -28.41 8.28 15.77
CA VAL A 244 -28.68 9.72 15.89
C VAL A 244 -28.34 10.48 14.60
N PHE A 245 -27.18 10.25 14.00
CA PHE A 245 -26.76 10.94 12.77
C PHE A 245 -27.56 10.49 11.54
N GLU A 246 -28.15 9.29 11.55
CA GLU A 246 -29.06 8.84 10.50
C GLU A 246 -30.27 9.77 10.36
N HIS A 247 -30.85 10.19 11.49
CA HIS A 247 -31.95 11.15 11.53
C HIS A 247 -31.54 12.56 11.05
N LEU A 248 -30.25 12.88 11.08
CA LEU A 248 -29.69 14.18 10.69
C LEU A 248 -29.21 14.22 9.24
N ARG A 249 -29.28 13.13 8.47
CA ARG A 249 -28.72 13.04 7.11
C ARG A 249 -29.18 14.13 6.14
N GLN A 250 -30.41 14.64 6.32
CA GLN A 250 -31.00 15.69 5.48
C GLN A 250 -30.51 17.11 5.81
N ILE A 251 -29.77 17.28 6.91
CA ILE A 251 -29.19 18.56 7.32
C ILE A 251 -27.79 18.71 6.69
N ARG A 252 -27.35 19.94 6.44
CA ARG A 252 -25.99 20.22 5.93
C ARG A 252 -24.92 19.54 6.80
N HIS A 253 -24.01 18.78 6.19
CA HIS A 253 -23.00 17.92 6.83
C HIS A 253 -23.56 16.70 7.61
N GLY A 254 -24.86 16.44 7.56
CA GLY A 254 -25.49 15.32 8.25
C GLY A 254 -25.11 13.97 7.65
N ASP A 255 -25.18 13.85 6.32
CA ASP A 255 -24.71 12.66 5.60
C ASP A 255 -23.20 12.43 5.80
N GLU A 256 -22.42 13.51 5.84
CA GLU A 256 -20.97 13.46 6.15
C GLU A 256 -20.73 12.85 7.53
N MET A 257 -21.38 13.37 8.58
CA MET A 257 -21.20 12.86 9.94
C MET A 257 -21.70 11.43 10.09
N TYR A 258 -22.85 11.08 9.50
CA TYR A 258 -23.35 9.70 9.48
C TYR A 258 -22.29 8.73 8.91
N LYS A 259 -21.67 9.09 7.79
CA LYS A 259 -20.63 8.29 7.13
C LYS A 259 -19.33 8.21 7.94
N ILE A 260 -18.95 9.29 8.63
CA ILE A 260 -17.82 9.24 9.57
C ILE A 260 -18.11 8.20 10.66
N VAL A 261 -19.28 8.29 11.31
CA VAL A 261 -19.59 7.44 12.46
C VAL A 261 -19.75 5.98 12.04
N ILE A 262 -20.39 5.68 10.90
CA ILE A 262 -20.53 4.30 10.43
C ILE A 262 -19.17 3.69 10.06
N ASN A 263 -18.26 4.45 9.46
CA ASN A 263 -16.89 4.00 9.20
C ASN A 263 -16.13 3.75 10.51
N LEU A 264 -16.21 4.67 11.49
CA LEU A 264 -15.57 4.48 12.80
C LEU A 264 -16.09 3.22 13.50
N ARG A 265 -17.41 2.99 13.49
CA ARG A 265 -18.04 1.78 14.03
C ARG A 265 -17.51 0.53 13.33
N ASN A 266 -17.56 0.49 12.00
CA ASN A 266 -17.14 -0.68 11.21
C ASN A 266 -15.66 -0.99 11.42
N TYR A 267 -14.81 0.03 11.51
CA TYR A 267 -13.37 -0.13 11.73
C TYR A 267 -13.04 -0.53 13.18
N SER A 268 -13.93 -0.27 14.12
CA SER A 268 -13.76 -0.62 15.53
C SER A 268 -14.14 -2.07 15.86
N ASN A 269 -14.91 -2.75 15.01
CA ASN A 269 -15.39 -4.12 15.26
C ASN A 269 -14.31 -5.22 15.20
N PRO A 270 -13.34 -5.21 14.28
CA PRO A 270 -12.44 -6.35 14.09
C PRO A 270 -11.51 -6.62 15.27
N THR A 271 -11.36 -7.90 15.61
CA THR A 271 -10.44 -8.43 16.62
C THR A 271 -9.33 -9.32 16.03
N ASN A 272 -9.51 -9.77 14.79
CA ASN A 272 -8.59 -10.66 14.06
C ASN A 272 -8.56 -10.32 12.56
N LEU A 273 -7.65 -10.95 11.82
CA LEU A 273 -7.45 -10.68 10.39
C LEU A 273 -8.68 -11.01 9.54
N GLU A 274 -9.40 -12.10 9.85
CA GLU A 274 -10.60 -12.50 9.08
C GLU A 274 -11.73 -11.48 9.22
N GLU A 275 -11.96 -10.98 10.44
CA GLU A 275 -12.93 -9.89 10.66
C GLU A 275 -12.48 -8.60 9.97
N LEU A 276 -11.18 -8.30 9.97
CA LEU A 276 -10.63 -7.13 9.30
C LEU A 276 -10.78 -7.22 7.78
N LEU A 277 -10.69 -8.42 7.20
CA LEU A 277 -10.92 -8.68 5.78
C LEU A 277 -12.39 -8.55 5.36
N ASN A 278 -13.32 -8.71 6.30
CA ASN A 278 -14.76 -8.70 6.06
C ASN A 278 -15.42 -7.34 6.39
N ILE A 279 -14.63 -6.29 6.68
CA ILE A 279 -15.15 -4.94 6.85
C ILE A 279 -15.82 -4.47 5.54
N PRO A 280 -17.03 -3.87 5.59
CA PRO A 280 -17.67 -3.26 4.44
C PRO A 280 -16.78 -2.20 3.76
N SER A 281 -17.02 -1.95 2.47
CA SER A 281 -16.37 -0.85 1.74
C SER A 281 -16.58 0.48 2.46
N THR A 282 -15.51 1.28 2.56
CA THR A 282 -15.56 2.59 3.23
C THR A 282 -16.55 3.52 2.54
N GLU A 283 -17.47 4.07 3.31
CA GLU A 283 -18.45 5.03 2.78
C GLU A 283 -17.83 6.42 2.74
N PHE A 284 -17.56 6.93 1.55
CA PHE A 284 -17.10 8.31 1.35
C PHE A 284 -18.29 9.27 1.17
N PRO A 285 -18.13 10.57 1.47
CA PRO A 285 -19.20 11.55 1.25
C PRO A 285 -19.63 11.53 -0.24
N ASN A 286 -20.94 11.60 -0.49
CA ASN A 286 -21.47 11.57 -1.86
C ASN A 286 -21.22 12.94 -2.48
N GLU A 287 -20.55 12.99 -3.63
CA GLU A 287 -20.49 14.21 -4.41
C GLU A 287 -21.90 14.54 -4.92
N ALA A 288 -22.29 15.81 -4.79
CA ALA A 288 -23.10 16.39 -5.84
C ALA A 288 -22.29 16.28 -7.14
N ASN A 289 -22.60 15.28 -7.99
CA ASN A 289 -22.16 15.09 -9.38
C ASN A 289 -20.67 15.37 -9.69
N PHE A 290 -19.72 14.47 -9.42
CA PHE A 290 -18.48 14.42 -10.23
C PHE A 290 -18.05 12.95 -10.53
N ASP A 291 -17.59 12.71 -11.76
CA ASP A 291 -17.21 11.38 -12.29
C ASP A 291 -15.73 11.03 -11.97
N THR A 292 -15.36 10.93 -10.70
CA THR A 292 -14.01 10.46 -10.30
C THR A 292 -14.05 9.48 -9.12
N PRO A 293 -13.22 8.42 -9.09
CA PRO A 293 -13.18 7.50 -7.96
C PRO A 293 -12.69 8.20 -6.68
N ASN A 294 -13.57 8.37 -5.70
CA ASN A 294 -13.37 9.09 -4.43
C ASN A 294 -12.08 8.71 -3.66
N SER A 295 -11.54 7.49 -3.82
CA SER A 295 -10.32 7.05 -3.12
C SER A 295 -9.04 7.72 -3.63
N GLN A 296 -8.97 8.13 -4.89
CA GLN A 296 -7.78 8.79 -5.47
C GLN A 296 -7.68 10.28 -5.10
N ILE A 297 -8.82 10.90 -4.85
CA ILE A 297 -8.96 12.32 -4.46
C ILE A 297 -8.30 12.56 -3.10
N PHE A 298 -8.50 11.67 -2.12
CA PHE A 298 -7.95 11.81 -0.77
C PHE A 298 -6.57 11.17 -0.54
N SER A 299 -6.06 10.36 -1.48
CA SER A 299 -4.79 9.63 -1.33
C SER A 299 -3.55 10.41 -1.78
N GLY A 300 -3.70 11.35 -2.73
CA GLY A 300 -2.61 12.20 -3.24
C GLY A 300 -2.16 13.32 -2.30
N LEU A 301 -2.56 13.27 -1.03
CA LEU A 301 -2.40 14.33 -0.05
C LEU A 301 -1.31 14.02 0.96
N ASP A 302 -0.27 14.85 0.96
CA ASP A 302 0.56 15.09 2.13
C ASP A 302 0.07 16.38 2.82
N ILE A 303 -1.02 16.27 3.60
CA ILE A 303 -1.60 17.40 4.37
C ILE A 303 -0.65 17.87 5.48
N SER A 304 0.46 17.18 5.72
CA SER A 304 1.52 17.62 6.61
C SER A 304 2.17 18.95 6.16
N ASP A 305 2.11 19.29 4.87
CA ASP A 305 2.55 20.59 4.34
C ASP A 305 1.57 21.75 4.60
N ILE A 306 0.35 21.45 5.09
CA ILE A 306 -0.56 22.46 5.65
C ILE A 306 -0.19 22.73 7.13
N THR A 307 1.07 22.49 7.50
CA THR A 307 1.65 22.90 8.77
C THR A 307 1.56 24.43 8.91
N VAL A 308 0.54 24.86 9.64
CA VAL A 308 0.64 25.85 10.73
C VAL A 308 1.69 26.94 10.48
N LYS A 309 1.38 27.92 9.63
CA LYS A 309 1.95 29.26 9.83
C LYS A 309 1.33 29.86 11.09
N PRO A 310 2.10 30.43 12.02
CA PRO A 310 1.61 31.00 13.28
C PRO A 310 0.66 32.21 13.14
N ALA A 311 0.29 32.59 11.91
CA ALA A 311 -0.78 33.54 11.59
C ALA A 311 -2.20 32.91 11.57
N LEU A 312 -2.30 31.57 11.54
CA LEU A 312 -3.57 30.82 11.53
C LEU A 312 -4.13 30.61 12.95
N LYS A 313 -4.22 31.66 13.76
CA LYS A 313 -4.79 31.65 15.13
C LYS A 313 -6.32 31.50 15.17
N SER A 314 -6.90 31.05 14.07
CA SER A 314 -8.32 30.92 13.84
C SER A 314 -8.54 29.65 13.05
N VAL A 315 -8.76 28.56 13.77
CA VAL A 315 -9.07 27.22 13.23
C VAL A 315 -10.35 27.24 12.36
N TYR A 316 -11.06 28.37 12.25
CA TYR A 316 -12.30 28.54 11.48
C TYR A 316 -12.43 29.88 10.71
N LEU A 317 -11.37 30.64 10.50
CA LEU A 317 -11.41 31.78 9.57
C LEU A 317 -10.71 31.44 8.27
N ILE A 318 -11.49 31.02 7.27
CA ILE A 318 -11.32 31.57 5.94
C ILE A 318 -12.70 32.08 5.50
N PRO A 319 -12.91 33.40 5.43
CA PRO A 319 -14.08 33.92 4.73
C PRO A 319 -13.96 33.57 3.25
N ILE A 320 -15.07 33.10 2.67
CA ILE A 320 -15.27 32.73 1.26
C ILE A 320 -14.83 33.82 0.25
N SER A 321 -14.49 35.03 0.72
CA SER A 321 -14.25 36.22 -0.10
C SER A 321 -12.89 36.30 -0.82
N PHE A 322 -11.99 35.31 -0.74
CA PHE A 322 -10.65 35.39 -1.35
C PHE A 322 -10.40 34.51 -2.58
N ILE A 323 -11.40 33.77 -3.06
CA ILE A 323 -11.33 33.13 -4.39
C ILE A 323 -12.51 33.66 -5.21
N THR A 324 -12.27 34.74 -5.94
CA THR A 324 -13.22 35.25 -6.93
C THR A 324 -13.47 34.17 -7.99
N SER A 325 -14.70 33.67 -8.06
CA SER A 325 -15.17 32.59 -8.94
C SER A 325 -15.32 32.99 -10.41
N GLU A 326 -14.64 34.04 -10.90
CA GLU A 326 -15.08 34.69 -12.15
C GLU A 326 -14.03 34.81 -13.25
N LYS A 327 -12.83 34.21 -13.13
CA LYS A 327 -11.80 34.32 -14.20
C LYS A 327 -11.01 33.06 -14.54
N ALA A 328 -11.38 31.88 -14.05
CA ALA A 328 -10.60 30.65 -14.27
C ALA A 328 -11.30 29.60 -15.15
N GLU A 329 -12.51 29.87 -15.66
CA GLU A 329 -13.28 28.87 -16.44
C GLU A 329 -13.13 29.00 -17.96
N ASP A 330 -12.49 30.05 -18.48
CA ASP A 330 -12.59 30.33 -19.92
C ASP A 330 -11.57 29.64 -20.84
N ASN A 331 -10.60 28.82 -20.39
CA ASN A 331 -9.67 28.17 -21.34
C ASN A 331 -8.77 27.04 -20.78
N ILE A 332 -9.31 26.05 -20.05
CA ILE A 332 -8.50 24.89 -19.63
C ILE A 332 -9.30 23.59 -19.82
N SER A 333 -8.71 22.63 -20.54
CA SER A 333 -9.35 21.33 -20.81
C SER A 333 -9.63 20.56 -19.50
N GLU A 334 -10.75 19.84 -19.47
CA GLU A 334 -11.28 19.12 -18.29
C GLU A 334 -10.31 18.10 -17.65
N ASN A 335 -9.24 17.70 -18.35
CA ASN A 335 -8.28 16.68 -17.91
C ASN A 335 -6.97 17.24 -17.33
N SER A 336 -6.90 18.53 -16.96
CA SER A 336 -5.70 19.11 -16.36
C SER A 336 -5.56 18.78 -14.85
N PRO A 337 -4.38 18.37 -14.34
CA PRO A 337 -4.14 18.15 -12.90
C PRO A 337 -4.41 19.39 -12.03
N ARG A 338 -4.36 20.60 -12.60
CA ARG A 338 -4.73 21.85 -11.90
C ARG A 338 -6.24 21.97 -11.65
N VAL A 339 -7.09 21.47 -12.54
CA VAL A 339 -8.55 21.45 -12.36
C VAL A 339 -8.92 20.45 -11.28
N GLY A 340 -8.26 19.28 -11.24
CA GLY A 340 -8.38 18.32 -10.15
C GLY A 340 -7.99 18.90 -8.79
N ALA A 341 -6.89 19.65 -8.72
CA ALA A 341 -6.44 20.31 -7.48
C ALA A 341 -7.40 21.42 -6.99
N VAL A 342 -7.96 22.24 -7.91
CA VAL A 342 -8.94 23.29 -7.55
C VAL A 342 -10.28 22.69 -7.14
N LYS A 343 -10.76 21.65 -7.83
CA LYS A 343 -11.98 20.89 -7.45
C LYS A 343 -11.78 20.21 -6.09
N PHE A 344 -10.62 19.61 -5.85
CA PHE A 344 -10.23 19.00 -4.56
C PHE A 344 -10.20 20.01 -3.41
N LEU A 345 -9.56 21.17 -3.60
CA LEU A 345 -9.49 22.22 -2.57
C LEU A 345 -10.91 22.70 -2.20
N ARG A 346 -11.81 22.84 -3.19
CA ARG A 346 -13.20 23.21 -2.96
C ARG A 346 -13.94 22.16 -2.13
N LEU A 347 -13.70 20.87 -2.37
CA LEU A 347 -14.27 19.76 -1.59
C LEU A 347 -13.71 19.74 -0.16
N ALA A 348 -12.40 19.89 0.00
CA ALA A 348 -11.74 19.93 1.32
C ALA A 348 -12.19 21.11 2.19
N PHE A 349 -12.55 22.25 1.58
CA PHE A 349 -13.08 23.42 2.28
C PHE A 349 -14.57 23.33 2.64
N ASP A 350 -15.35 22.41 2.03
CA ASP A 350 -16.78 22.22 2.33
C ASP A 350 -17.04 21.00 3.24
N LEU A 351 -16.00 20.26 3.66
CA LEU A 351 -16.13 19.21 4.66
C LEU A 351 -16.14 19.79 6.08
N LEU A 352 -17.00 19.25 6.94
CA LEU A 352 -17.05 19.57 8.35
C LEU A 352 -15.84 19.01 9.11
N ARG A 353 -15.38 17.81 8.73
CA ARG A 353 -14.28 17.08 9.39
C ARG A 353 -13.18 16.64 8.41
N PRO A 354 -12.47 17.56 7.74
CA PRO A 354 -11.50 17.23 6.70
C PRO A 354 -10.31 16.38 7.21
N GLN A 355 -9.83 16.63 8.43
CA GLN A 355 -8.73 15.85 9.02
C GLN A 355 -9.15 14.43 9.38
N THR A 356 -10.39 14.26 9.87
CA THR A 356 -10.97 12.94 10.14
C THR A 356 -11.09 12.13 8.84
N TRP A 357 -11.53 12.76 7.74
CA TRP A 357 -11.61 12.11 6.43
C TRP A 357 -10.25 11.71 5.85
N ASN A 358 -9.21 12.51 6.04
CA ASN A 358 -7.84 12.15 5.66
C ASN A 358 -7.36 10.89 6.41
N LEU A 359 -7.64 10.78 7.70
CA LEU A 359 -7.29 9.58 8.47
C LEU A 359 -8.09 8.36 8.03
N ILE A 360 -9.40 8.52 7.80
CA ILE A 360 -10.27 7.45 7.28
C ILE A 360 -9.82 6.97 5.89
N SER A 361 -9.41 7.88 5.00
CA SER A 361 -8.95 7.50 3.65
C SER A 361 -7.67 6.66 3.70
N LYS A 362 -6.70 7.01 4.55
CA LYS A 362 -5.46 6.23 4.74
C LYS A 362 -5.72 4.86 5.37
N LEU A 363 -6.65 4.76 6.31
CA LEU A 363 -7.13 3.47 6.83
C LEU A 363 -7.82 2.64 5.74
N SER A 364 -8.63 3.26 4.88
CA SER A 364 -9.27 2.60 3.74
C SER A 364 -8.25 2.06 2.72
N ILE A 365 -7.18 2.80 2.44
CA ILE A 365 -6.06 2.31 1.60
C ILE A 365 -5.41 1.09 2.26
N SER A 366 -5.15 1.15 3.56
CA SER A 366 -4.60 0.01 4.32
C SER A 366 -5.49 -1.22 4.20
N LEU A 367 -6.82 -1.05 4.30
CA LEU A 367 -7.80 -2.12 4.12
C LEU A 367 -7.72 -2.76 2.72
N SER A 368 -7.55 -1.94 1.67
CA SER A 368 -7.38 -2.47 0.31
C SER A 368 -6.13 -3.34 0.15
N GLN A 369 -5.02 -2.97 0.82
CA GLN A 369 -3.80 -3.78 0.84
C GLN A 369 -4.02 -5.08 1.60
N VAL A 370 -4.75 -5.04 2.71
CA VAL A 370 -5.09 -6.25 3.48
C VAL A 370 -5.98 -7.19 2.66
N GLN A 371 -6.94 -6.69 1.88
CA GLN A 371 -7.74 -7.53 0.98
C GLN A 371 -6.89 -8.25 -0.08
N THR A 372 -5.80 -7.66 -0.54
CA THR A 372 -4.83 -8.30 -1.46
C THR A 372 -4.15 -9.51 -0.81
N ILE A 373 -3.95 -9.51 0.52
CA ILE A 373 -3.37 -10.65 1.27
C ILE A 373 -4.23 -11.91 1.12
N ARG A 374 -5.57 -11.78 1.09
CA ARG A 374 -6.50 -12.91 0.93
C ARG A 374 -6.59 -13.40 -0.52
N ARG A 375 -6.50 -12.47 -1.48
CA ARG A 375 -6.68 -12.78 -2.92
C ARG A 375 -5.41 -13.35 -3.57
N SER A 376 -4.23 -13.00 -3.04
CA SER A 376 -2.96 -13.46 -3.59
C SER A 376 -2.63 -14.87 -3.09
N THR A 377 -2.33 -15.77 -4.03
CA THR A 377 -1.72 -17.08 -3.74
C THR A 377 -0.21 -16.96 -3.50
N SER A 378 0.43 -15.91 -4.04
CA SER A 378 1.87 -15.64 -3.89
C SER A 378 2.20 -15.13 -2.48
N ARG A 379 3.18 -15.78 -1.84
CA ARG A 379 3.63 -15.47 -0.47
C ARG A 379 4.40 -14.16 -0.37
N THR A 380 5.25 -13.86 -1.35
CA THR A 380 5.98 -12.58 -1.46
C THR A 380 5.02 -11.41 -1.62
N THR A 381 4.01 -11.56 -2.49
CA THR A 381 2.94 -10.56 -2.65
C THR A 381 2.14 -10.35 -1.37
N ARG A 382 1.89 -11.41 -0.59
CA ARG A 382 1.23 -11.32 0.73
C ARG A 382 2.09 -10.57 1.75
N SER A 383 3.39 -10.87 1.82
CA SER A 383 4.32 -10.18 2.73
C SER A 383 4.50 -8.71 2.34
N TYR A 384 4.65 -8.41 1.06
CA TYR A 384 4.73 -7.04 0.55
C TYR A 384 3.46 -6.23 0.86
N SER A 385 2.28 -6.78 0.58
CA SER A 385 0.99 -6.11 0.87
C SER A 385 0.80 -5.87 2.37
N LEU A 386 1.26 -6.81 3.22
CA LEU A 386 1.24 -6.66 4.68
C LEU A 386 2.16 -5.52 5.14
N ASN A 387 3.38 -5.44 4.61
CA ASN A 387 4.31 -4.36 4.92
C ASN A 387 3.79 -3.00 4.47
N LEU A 388 3.14 -2.92 3.29
CA LEU A 388 2.47 -1.70 2.83
C LEU A 388 1.34 -1.28 3.78
N ALA A 389 0.49 -2.22 4.21
CA ALA A 389 -0.60 -1.95 5.14
C ALA A 389 -0.07 -1.42 6.49
N LEU A 390 0.98 -2.06 7.05
CA LEU A 390 1.64 -1.60 8.27
C LEU A 390 2.26 -0.21 8.12
N GLY A 391 2.88 0.07 6.96
CA GLY A 391 3.44 1.38 6.64
C GLY A 391 2.40 2.49 6.61
N GLU A 392 1.24 2.25 5.99
CA GLU A 392 0.14 3.22 5.96
C GLU A 392 -0.47 3.46 7.35
N ILE A 393 -0.64 2.42 8.16
CA ILE A 393 -1.11 2.56 9.55
C ILE A 393 -0.10 3.35 10.40
N ALA A 394 1.20 3.12 10.20
CA ALA A 394 2.24 3.90 10.88
C ALA A 394 2.19 5.39 10.52
N LYS A 395 1.91 5.72 9.26
CA LYS A 395 1.67 7.11 8.83
C LYS A 395 0.44 7.71 9.54
N VAL A 396 -0.66 6.96 9.62
CA VAL A 396 -1.88 7.40 10.33
C VAL A 396 -1.59 7.73 11.80
N LEU A 397 -0.89 6.84 12.51
CA LEU A 397 -0.51 7.08 13.91
C LEU A 397 0.40 8.32 14.06
N THR A 398 1.35 8.51 13.14
CA THR A 398 2.23 9.69 13.13
C THR A 398 1.45 10.99 12.90
N ILE A 399 0.50 10.99 11.97
CA ILE A 399 -0.37 12.16 11.73
C ILE A 399 -1.20 12.45 13.00
N ILE A 400 -1.78 11.43 13.62
CA ILE A 400 -2.53 11.59 14.87
C ILE A 400 -1.65 12.21 15.96
N ASP A 401 -0.44 11.73 16.17
CA ASP A 401 0.44 12.23 17.23
C ASP A 401 0.95 13.65 16.98
N THR A 402 1.00 14.10 15.71
CA THR A 402 1.43 15.45 15.33
C THR A 402 0.28 16.48 15.28
N LEU A 403 -0.98 16.05 15.18
CA LEU A 403 -2.13 16.95 15.16
C LEU A 403 -2.31 17.73 16.48
N PRO A 404 -2.66 19.03 16.44
CA PRO A 404 -2.99 19.80 17.65
C PRO A 404 -4.13 19.18 18.47
N PRO A 405 -4.16 19.35 19.80
CA PRO A 405 -5.17 18.74 20.68
C PRO A 405 -6.60 19.27 20.45
N GLU A 406 -6.76 20.44 19.83
CA GLU A 406 -8.05 21.05 19.55
C GLU A 406 -8.72 20.54 18.26
N VAL A 407 -7.99 19.82 17.41
CA VAL A 407 -8.47 19.39 16.09
C VAL A 407 -9.03 17.97 16.15
N SER A 408 -10.27 17.76 15.67
CA SER A 408 -10.98 16.48 15.68
C SER A 408 -10.89 15.79 17.03
N ARG A 409 -11.12 16.55 18.12
CA ARG A 409 -10.74 16.16 19.48
C ARG A 409 -11.44 14.88 19.94
N VAL A 410 -12.63 14.62 19.40
CA VAL A 410 -13.45 13.46 19.75
C VAL A 410 -13.13 12.25 18.88
N GLU A 411 -12.94 12.45 17.57
CA GLU A 411 -12.69 11.37 16.62
C GLU A 411 -11.24 10.86 16.71
N LYS A 412 -10.30 11.73 17.09
CA LYS A 412 -8.86 11.43 17.15
C LYS A 412 -8.51 10.27 18.11
N PRO A 413 -8.99 10.21 19.37
CA PRO A 413 -8.75 9.06 20.25
C PRO A 413 -9.30 7.74 19.68
N ILE A 414 -10.50 7.78 19.08
CA ILE A 414 -11.14 6.60 18.48
C ILE A 414 -10.30 6.08 17.31
N LEU A 415 -9.89 6.97 16.39
CA LEU A 415 -9.03 6.62 15.27
C LEU A 415 -7.65 6.12 15.71
N LYS A 416 -7.11 6.65 16.81
CA LYS A 416 -5.84 6.17 17.38
C LYS A 416 -5.97 4.74 17.90
N ASP A 417 -7.06 4.46 18.62
CA ASP A 417 -7.36 3.11 19.10
C ASP A 417 -7.53 2.12 17.94
N ILE A 418 -8.35 2.47 16.94
CA ILE A 418 -8.55 1.68 15.71
C ILE A 418 -7.20 1.37 15.04
N ALA A 419 -6.40 2.41 14.75
CA ALA A 419 -5.11 2.25 14.06
C ALA A 419 -4.13 1.39 14.86
N THR A 420 -4.12 1.54 16.19
CA THR A 420 -3.28 0.73 17.09
C THR A 420 -3.69 -0.74 17.04
N ARG A 421 -5.00 -1.03 17.15
CA ARG A 421 -5.52 -2.40 17.09
C ARG A 421 -5.28 -3.06 15.73
N TRP A 422 -5.50 -2.34 14.64
CA TRP A 422 -5.23 -2.84 13.29
C TRP A 422 -3.74 -3.15 13.11
N ARG A 423 -2.85 -2.29 13.60
CA ARG A 423 -1.40 -2.57 13.61
C ARG A 423 -1.10 -3.87 14.37
N ASP A 424 -1.67 -4.05 15.55
CA ASP A 424 -1.38 -5.20 16.40
C ASP A 424 -1.90 -6.51 15.78
N ILE A 425 -3.09 -6.49 15.15
CA ILE A 425 -3.62 -7.61 14.33
C ILE A 425 -2.67 -7.95 13.17
N LEU A 426 -2.19 -6.96 12.44
CA LEU A 426 -1.30 -7.19 11.29
C LEU A 426 0.10 -7.64 11.72
N LEU A 427 0.60 -7.19 12.86
CA LEU A 427 1.89 -7.62 13.42
C LEU A 427 1.86 -9.07 13.91
N SER A 428 0.75 -9.54 14.46
CA SER A 428 0.61 -10.96 14.82
C SER A 428 0.63 -11.84 13.57
N THR A 429 -0.05 -11.44 12.49
CA THR A 429 0.02 -12.12 11.19
C THR A 429 1.42 -12.05 10.57
N ALA A 430 2.10 -10.90 10.67
CA ALA A 430 3.47 -10.74 10.17
C ALA A 430 4.45 -11.67 10.89
N SER A 431 4.23 -11.91 12.18
CA SER A 431 5.05 -12.85 12.97
C SER A 431 4.85 -14.30 12.51
N GLU A 432 3.62 -14.72 12.20
CA GLU A 432 3.32 -16.03 11.61
C GLU A 432 3.95 -16.20 10.21
N ILE A 433 3.93 -15.14 9.40
CA ILE A 433 4.53 -15.14 8.06
C ILE A 433 6.06 -15.04 8.12
N GLY A 434 6.62 -14.39 9.15
CA GLY A 434 8.06 -14.17 9.35
C GLY A 434 8.81 -15.36 9.94
N GLN A 435 8.13 -16.27 10.66
CA GLN A 435 8.71 -17.53 11.17
C GLN A 435 8.73 -18.62 10.10
N ILE A 436 9.23 -18.33 8.90
CA ILE A 436 9.48 -19.37 7.91
C ILE A 436 10.71 -20.14 8.38
N GLU A 437 10.60 -21.22 9.13
CA GLU A 437 11.74 -22.15 9.23
C GLU A 437 11.90 -22.81 7.85
N ILE A 438 13.06 -22.60 7.21
CA ILE A 438 13.42 -23.34 6.01
C ILE A 438 13.83 -24.73 6.52
N ASP A 439 12.86 -25.63 6.63
CA ASP A 439 13.03 -26.97 7.20
C ASP A 439 13.63 -27.97 6.21
N LYS A 440 13.67 -27.60 4.91
CA LYS A 440 14.19 -28.42 3.81
C LYS A 440 15.04 -27.59 2.84
N PRO A 441 16.00 -28.21 2.14
CA PRO A 441 16.77 -27.54 1.09
C PRO A 441 15.88 -26.82 0.07
N ILE A 442 16.27 -25.60 -0.29
CA ILE A 442 15.55 -24.79 -1.26
C ILE A 442 15.76 -25.36 -2.66
N ALA A 443 14.66 -25.61 -3.38
CA ALA A 443 14.72 -26.00 -4.78
C ALA A 443 15.32 -24.86 -5.60
N ASN A 444 16.30 -25.17 -6.45
CA ASN A 444 16.99 -24.15 -7.24
C ASN A 444 16.09 -23.66 -8.39
N PRO A 445 15.71 -22.38 -8.42
CA PRO A 445 14.84 -21.86 -9.47
C PRO A 445 15.62 -21.52 -10.76
N TYR A 446 16.94 -21.35 -10.64
CA TYR A 446 17.81 -20.97 -11.75
C TYR A 446 18.10 -22.17 -12.65
N THR A 447 17.97 -21.97 -13.95
CA THR A 447 18.16 -23.03 -14.95
C THR A 447 19.48 -22.81 -15.66
N ILE A 448 20.37 -23.80 -15.58
CA ILE A 448 21.66 -23.80 -16.27
C ILE A 448 21.64 -24.82 -17.41
N GLY A 449 22.11 -24.41 -18.59
CA GLY A 449 22.23 -25.29 -19.76
C GLY A 449 20.95 -25.39 -20.58
N ASP A 450 19.82 -25.65 -19.94
CA ASP A 450 18.52 -25.80 -20.60
C ASP A 450 17.81 -24.47 -20.89
N PRO A 451 16.91 -24.41 -21.89
CA PRO A 451 16.12 -23.22 -22.15
C PRO A 451 15.12 -22.94 -21.01
N VAL A 452 15.19 -21.74 -20.44
CA VAL A 452 14.19 -21.21 -19.50
C VAL A 452 12.83 -21.03 -20.19
N ILE A 453 11.75 -21.53 -19.58
CA ILE A 453 10.38 -21.48 -20.11
C ILE A 453 9.36 -21.07 -19.05
N GLY A 454 8.20 -20.57 -19.50
CA GLY A 454 7.06 -20.25 -18.65
C GLY A 454 7.28 -18.98 -17.83
N GLU A 455 6.74 -18.97 -16.61
CA GLU A 455 6.80 -17.81 -15.70
C GLU A 455 8.22 -17.43 -15.26
N ARG A 456 9.18 -18.36 -15.40
CA ARG A 456 10.61 -18.12 -15.10
C ARG A 456 11.34 -17.35 -16.20
N PHE A 457 10.73 -17.21 -17.39
CA PHE A 457 11.32 -16.47 -18.50
C PHE A 457 11.04 -14.97 -18.33
N ILE A 458 12.03 -14.24 -17.81
CA ILE A 458 11.92 -12.85 -17.38
C ILE A 458 12.94 -11.97 -18.11
N GLY A 459 12.58 -10.73 -18.43
CA GLY A 459 13.51 -9.69 -18.88
C GLY A 459 13.74 -9.66 -20.39
N ARG A 460 12.81 -10.26 -21.16
CA ARG A 460 12.81 -10.32 -22.64
C ARG A 460 11.44 -9.99 -23.24
N GLU A 461 10.63 -9.26 -22.48
CA GLU A 461 9.28 -8.86 -22.88
C GLU A 461 9.30 -7.92 -24.10
N ASP A 462 10.40 -7.20 -24.30
CA ASP A 462 10.64 -6.36 -25.47
C ASP A 462 10.72 -7.19 -26.77
N ILE A 463 11.50 -8.27 -26.78
CA ILE A 463 11.65 -9.16 -27.93
C ILE A 463 10.34 -9.92 -28.16
N LEU A 464 9.71 -10.44 -27.10
CA LEU A 464 8.42 -11.12 -27.24
C LEU A 464 7.34 -10.19 -27.80
N ARG A 465 7.30 -8.92 -27.38
CA ARG A 465 6.37 -7.92 -27.95
C ARG A 465 6.66 -7.64 -29.43
N GLN A 466 7.93 -7.55 -29.82
CA GLN A 466 8.29 -7.41 -31.24
C GLN A 466 7.84 -8.61 -32.06
N LEU A 467 8.07 -9.84 -31.56
CA LEU A 467 7.56 -11.05 -32.20
C LEU A 467 6.02 -11.03 -32.27
N GLU A 468 5.36 -10.54 -31.23
CA GLU A 468 3.90 -10.43 -31.22
C GLU A 468 3.38 -9.45 -32.28
N GLU A 469 4.03 -8.29 -32.43
CA GLU A 469 3.74 -7.31 -33.47
C GLU A 469 3.91 -7.91 -34.87
N LEU A 470 5.03 -8.61 -35.10
CA LEU A 470 5.39 -9.18 -36.39
C LEU A 470 4.52 -10.38 -36.81
N TRP A 471 4.02 -11.15 -35.85
CA TRP A 471 3.29 -12.40 -36.11
C TRP A 471 1.78 -12.30 -35.93
N PHE A 472 1.28 -11.55 -34.94
CA PHE A 472 -0.15 -11.55 -34.60
C PHE A 472 -0.88 -10.25 -34.95
N ILE A 473 -0.22 -9.09 -34.86
CA ILE A 473 -0.85 -7.78 -35.12
C ILE A 473 -0.92 -7.50 -36.62
N ASN A 474 0.14 -7.82 -37.35
CA ASN A 474 0.16 -7.67 -38.79
C ASN A 474 -0.84 -8.60 -39.50
N THR A 475 -1.34 -8.18 -40.66
CA THR A 475 -2.28 -8.98 -41.47
C THR A 475 -1.68 -10.30 -41.98
N ARG A 476 -0.34 -10.40 -42.00
CA ARG A 476 0.41 -11.58 -42.42
C ARG A 476 1.64 -11.74 -41.51
N PRO A 477 1.94 -12.96 -41.05
CA PRO A 477 3.15 -13.19 -40.28
C PRO A 477 4.39 -12.87 -41.12
N GLN A 478 5.37 -12.21 -40.49
CA GLN A 478 6.64 -11.90 -41.12
C GLN A 478 7.70 -12.92 -40.72
N SER A 479 8.60 -13.23 -41.67
CA SER A 479 9.74 -14.09 -41.37
C SER A 479 10.81 -13.32 -40.61
N VAL A 480 11.39 -13.93 -39.58
CA VAL A 480 12.30 -13.27 -38.64
C VAL A 480 13.59 -14.04 -38.45
N ILE A 481 14.65 -13.34 -38.04
CA ILE A 481 15.93 -13.93 -37.69
C ILE A 481 16.36 -13.41 -36.34
N LEU A 482 16.39 -14.32 -35.36
CA LEU A 482 16.95 -14.09 -34.05
C LEU A 482 18.45 -14.40 -34.10
N TYR A 483 19.27 -13.37 -34.04
CA TYR A 483 20.72 -13.53 -34.03
C TYR A 483 21.31 -12.99 -32.74
N GLY A 484 22.48 -13.48 -32.37
CA GLY A 484 23.17 -13.06 -31.17
C GLY A 484 24.08 -14.17 -30.67
N HIS A 485 24.95 -13.84 -29.73
CA HIS A 485 25.98 -14.78 -29.30
C HIS A 485 25.41 -16.05 -28.63
N ARG A 486 26.28 -17.03 -28.36
CA ARG A 486 25.89 -18.26 -27.65
C ARG A 486 25.37 -17.91 -26.25
N ARG A 487 24.39 -18.69 -25.79
CA ARG A 487 23.80 -18.57 -24.43
C ARG A 487 23.11 -17.23 -24.13
N MET A 488 22.64 -16.51 -25.16
CA MET A 488 21.85 -15.26 -25.01
C MET A 488 20.35 -15.48 -24.77
N GLY A 489 19.88 -16.73 -24.83
CA GLY A 489 18.47 -17.09 -24.62
C GLY A 489 17.63 -17.17 -25.90
N LYS A 490 18.24 -17.31 -27.08
CA LYS A 490 17.52 -17.46 -28.37
C LYS A 490 16.54 -18.62 -28.37
N THR A 491 16.99 -19.81 -27.97
CA THR A 491 16.14 -21.00 -27.80
C THR A 491 15.00 -20.75 -26.81
N SER A 492 15.30 -20.11 -25.66
CA SER A 492 14.27 -19.73 -24.68
C SER A 492 13.23 -18.80 -25.28
N ILE A 493 13.64 -17.80 -26.06
CA ILE A 493 12.72 -16.88 -26.75
C ILE A 493 11.80 -17.67 -27.69
N LEU A 494 12.33 -18.52 -28.56
CA LEU A 494 11.52 -19.32 -29.48
C LEU A 494 10.54 -20.24 -28.76
N ARG A 495 11.00 -20.93 -27.70
CA ARG A 495 10.15 -21.85 -26.92
C ARG A 495 9.08 -21.13 -26.09
N ASN A 496 9.31 -19.91 -25.64
CA ASN A 496 8.26 -19.12 -24.98
C ASN A 496 7.33 -18.44 -26.00
N ALA A 497 7.84 -18.13 -27.17
CA ALA A 497 7.03 -17.63 -28.27
C ALA A 497 6.08 -18.70 -28.81
N THR A 498 6.32 -20.01 -28.58
CA THR A 498 5.37 -21.09 -28.91
C THR A 498 4.28 -21.27 -27.84
N THR A 499 4.54 -20.93 -26.58
CA THR A 499 3.59 -21.09 -25.47
C THR A 499 2.63 -19.90 -25.31
N LYS A 500 3.04 -18.68 -25.69
CA LYS A 500 2.20 -17.47 -25.66
C LYS A 500 1.21 -17.35 -26.82
N VAL A 501 1.06 -18.41 -27.59
CA VAL A 501 0.39 -18.39 -28.88
C VAL A 501 -1.15 -18.45 -28.73
N ASN A 502 -1.83 -17.48 -29.34
CA ASN A 502 -3.29 -17.51 -29.55
C ASN A 502 -3.65 -18.58 -30.60
N THR A 503 -4.85 -19.14 -30.56
CA THR A 503 -5.32 -20.19 -31.51
C THR A 503 -5.20 -19.80 -32.99
N GLU A 504 -5.02 -18.51 -33.30
CA GLU A 504 -4.95 -17.97 -34.65
C GLU A 504 -3.58 -18.11 -35.35
N VAL A 505 -2.44 -18.07 -34.66
CA VAL A 505 -1.12 -18.31 -35.28
C VAL A 505 -0.52 -19.52 -34.59
N ARG A 506 0.29 -20.36 -35.23
CA ARG A 506 0.97 -21.49 -34.56
C ARG A 506 2.45 -21.49 -34.88
N VAL A 507 3.29 -21.96 -33.96
CA VAL A 507 4.75 -22.02 -34.15
C VAL A 507 5.21 -23.48 -34.09
N ALA A 508 5.62 -24.04 -35.22
CA ALA A 508 6.28 -25.33 -35.31
C ALA A 508 7.77 -25.14 -35.01
N TYR A 509 8.23 -25.64 -33.86
CA TYR A 509 9.61 -25.49 -33.41
C TYR A 509 10.46 -26.71 -33.78
N VAL A 510 11.62 -26.48 -34.39
CA VAL A 510 12.58 -27.51 -34.79
C VAL A 510 13.97 -27.12 -34.31
N ASN A 511 14.60 -27.99 -33.53
CA ASN A 511 16.02 -27.86 -33.18
C ASN A 511 16.87 -28.63 -34.19
N LEU A 512 17.66 -27.94 -35.01
CA LEU A 512 18.44 -28.60 -36.07
C LEU A 512 19.60 -29.46 -35.55
N LEU A 513 20.03 -29.30 -34.29
CA LEU A 513 21.03 -30.19 -33.69
C LEU A 513 20.52 -31.63 -33.53
N SER A 514 19.19 -31.84 -33.43
CA SER A 514 18.63 -33.20 -33.34
C SER A 514 18.80 -33.98 -34.65
N VAL A 515 19.02 -33.27 -35.78
CA VAL A 515 19.21 -33.82 -37.12
C VAL A 515 20.69 -34.22 -37.38
N SER A 516 21.43 -34.50 -36.29
CA SER A 516 22.90 -34.56 -36.17
C SER A 516 23.70 -35.36 -37.22
N SER A 517 23.14 -36.36 -37.90
CA SER A 517 23.84 -37.09 -38.96
C SER A 517 23.59 -36.54 -40.36
N ALA A 518 22.41 -35.96 -40.60
CA ALA A 518 21.83 -35.66 -41.93
C ALA A 518 22.32 -36.64 -43.00
N SER A 519 22.32 -37.94 -42.69
CA SER A 519 22.85 -38.99 -43.56
C SER A 519 22.15 -39.01 -44.92
N ASN A 520 20.90 -38.53 -44.94
CA ASN A 520 20.06 -38.42 -46.13
C ASN A 520 19.90 -36.96 -46.60
N GLY A 521 20.76 -36.04 -46.13
CA GLY A 521 20.79 -34.63 -46.56
C GLY A 521 19.51 -33.87 -46.22
N ILE A 522 18.90 -33.26 -47.23
CA ILE A 522 17.67 -32.45 -47.12
C ILE A 522 16.51 -33.23 -46.50
N THR A 523 16.43 -34.55 -46.73
CA THR A 523 15.29 -35.38 -46.30
C THR A 523 15.14 -35.39 -44.78
N ASP A 524 16.25 -35.51 -44.04
CA ASP A 524 16.20 -35.59 -42.57
C ASP A 524 15.72 -34.26 -41.96
N ILE A 525 16.09 -33.12 -42.57
CA ILE A 525 15.62 -31.79 -42.17
C ILE A 525 14.11 -31.64 -42.45
N LEU A 526 13.65 -32.04 -43.64
CA LEU A 526 12.25 -31.92 -44.01
C LEU A 526 11.36 -32.86 -43.17
N MET A 527 11.85 -34.05 -42.80
CA MET A 527 11.16 -34.93 -41.86
C MET A 527 10.97 -34.26 -40.50
N ALA A 528 12.03 -33.69 -39.92
CA ALA A 528 11.93 -32.98 -38.65
C ALA A 528 10.94 -31.79 -38.71
N ILE A 529 10.88 -31.07 -39.83
CA ILE A 529 9.90 -30.00 -40.03
C ILE A 529 8.48 -30.57 -40.18
N CYS A 530 8.30 -31.67 -40.92
CA CYS A 530 7.00 -32.34 -41.05
C CYS A 530 6.47 -32.78 -39.68
N ASP A 531 7.30 -33.42 -38.85
CA ASP A 531 6.91 -33.90 -37.52
C ASP A 531 6.47 -32.73 -36.62
N ALA A 532 7.23 -31.63 -36.59
CA ALA A 532 6.86 -30.44 -35.84
C ALA A 532 5.59 -29.75 -36.38
N LEU A 533 5.34 -29.82 -37.69
CA LEU A 533 4.13 -29.30 -38.31
C LEU A 533 2.91 -30.16 -37.98
N GLU A 534 3.03 -31.49 -37.95
CA GLU A 534 1.95 -32.38 -37.53
C GLU A 534 1.55 -32.11 -36.08
N GLU A 535 2.52 -31.96 -35.17
CA GLU A 535 2.26 -31.68 -33.75
C GLU A 535 1.41 -30.42 -33.57
N VAL A 536 1.69 -29.37 -34.35
CA VAL A 536 0.97 -28.09 -34.21
C VAL A 536 -0.22 -27.93 -35.14
N THR A 537 -0.36 -28.72 -36.21
CA THR A 537 -1.50 -28.58 -37.16
C THR A 537 -2.50 -29.72 -37.09
N GLU A 538 -2.12 -30.84 -36.46
CA GLU A 538 -2.87 -32.11 -36.43
C GLU A 538 -3.12 -32.70 -37.84
N ILE A 539 -2.34 -32.28 -38.85
CA ILE A 539 -2.43 -32.79 -40.21
C ILE A 539 -1.35 -33.86 -40.39
N PRO A 540 -1.73 -35.10 -40.75
CA PRO A 540 -0.82 -36.23 -40.75
C PRO A 540 0.34 -36.04 -41.73
N VAL A 541 1.55 -36.39 -41.29
CA VAL A 541 2.75 -36.32 -42.13
C VAL A 541 2.64 -37.21 -43.38
N PRO A 542 3.30 -36.81 -44.50
CA PRO A 542 3.35 -37.65 -45.70
C PRO A 542 4.18 -38.93 -45.46
N SER A 543 3.99 -39.93 -46.31
CA SER A 543 4.74 -41.19 -46.26
C SER A 543 6.24 -40.95 -46.28
N ASN A 544 6.97 -41.58 -45.36
CA ASN A 544 8.44 -41.52 -45.32
C ASN A 544 9.06 -41.95 -46.65
N ASN A 545 8.50 -42.95 -47.34
CA ASN A 545 9.00 -43.39 -48.64
C ASN A 545 8.87 -42.29 -49.71
N ASP A 546 7.78 -41.52 -49.67
CA ASP A 546 7.54 -40.43 -50.63
C ASP A 546 8.43 -39.22 -50.32
N LEU A 547 8.72 -38.95 -49.05
CA LEU A 547 9.72 -37.95 -48.63
C LEU A 547 11.14 -38.37 -49.02
N PHE A 548 11.48 -39.66 -48.94
CA PHE A 548 12.78 -40.17 -49.36
C PHE A 548 12.98 -40.08 -50.88
N GLN A 549 11.95 -40.42 -51.67
CA GLN A 549 12.05 -40.43 -53.14
C GLN A 549 11.93 -39.03 -53.76
N PHE A 550 11.06 -38.18 -53.22
CA PHE A 550 10.75 -36.86 -53.77
C PHE A 550 10.65 -35.77 -52.68
N PRO A 551 11.72 -35.50 -51.91
CA PRO A 551 11.68 -34.70 -50.69
C PRO A 551 11.03 -33.32 -50.88
N GLU A 552 11.54 -32.54 -51.83
CA GLU A 552 11.05 -31.18 -52.11
C GLU A 552 9.59 -31.12 -52.58
N THR A 553 9.20 -32.06 -53.45
CA THR A 553 7.85 -32.07 -54.04
C THR A 553 6.83 -32.55 -53.01
N THR A 554 7.17 -33.59 -52.24
CA THR A 554 6.33 -34.13 -51.17
C THR A 554 6.13 -33.09 -50.07
N PHE A 555 7.20 -32.42 -49.64
CA PHE A 555 7.12 -31.35 -48.65
C PHE A 555 6.29 -30.15 -49.11
N ARG A 556 6.49 -29.68 -50.36
CA ARG A 556 5.67 -28.60 -50.94
C ARG A 556 4.18 -28.95 -50.92
N ARG A 557 3.81 -30.14 -51.37
CA ARG A 557 2.41 -30.61 -51.39
C ARG A 557 1.82 -30.68 -49.98
N TYR A 558 2.60 -31.14 -49.01
CA TYR A 558 2.20 -31.17 -47.61
C TYR A 558 1.93 -29.76 -47.07
N LEU A 559 2.81 -28.79 -47.31
CA LEU A 559 2.57 -27.38 -46.96
C LEU A 559 1.36 -26.77 -47.68
N GLU A 560 1.11 -27.12 -48.95
CA GLU A 560 -0.12 -26.69 -49.66
C GLU A 560 -1.38 -27.25 -48.99
N GLN A 561 -1.34 -28.51 -48.56
CA GLN A 561 -2.45 -29.13 -47.84
C GLN A 561 -2.67 -28.46 -46.48
N ILE A 562 -1.60 -28.18 -45.74
CA ILE A 562 -1.67 -27.45 -44.47
C ILE A 562 -2.28 -26.08 -44.69
N THR A 563 -1.77 -25.28 -45.62
CA THR A 563 -2.23 -23.90 -45.82
C THR A 563 -3.68 -23.79 -46.30
N LYS A 564 -4.20 -24.81 -47.00
CA LYS A 564 -5.62 -24.91 -47.41
C LYS A 564 -6.54 -25.35 -46.26
N THR A 565 -6.07 -26.25 -45.40
CA THR A 565 -6.86 -26.86 -44.32
C THR A 565 -6.81 -26.05 -43.03
N PHE A 566 -5.66 -25.44 -42.73
CA PHE A 566 -5.40 -24.70 -41.51
C PHE A 566 -6.21 -23.39 -41.47
N THR A 567 -7.09 -23.29 -40.48
CA THR A 567 -8.04 -22.18 -40.30
C THR A 567 -7.42 -20.97 -39.60
N GLY A 568 -6.24 -21.10 -38.98
CA GLY A 568 -5.54 -19.98 -38.38
C GLY A 568 -5.06 -18.93 -39.39
N LYS A 569 -4.75 -17.74 -38.86
CA LYS A 569 -4.12 -16.61 -39.54
C LYS A 569 -2.70 -16.90 -40.01
N GLY A 570 -1.91 -17.68 -39.27
CA GLY A 570 -0.50 -17.88 -39.60
C GLY A 570 0.13 -19.14 -39.02
N LEU A 571 1.19 -19.62 -39.68
CA LEU A 571 2.01 -20.74 -39.24
C LEU A 571 3.49 -20.37 -39.41
N ILE A 572 4.19 -20.33 -38.29
CA ILE A 572 5.62 -20.03 -38.20
C ILE A 572 6.38 -21.34 -38.11
N ILE A 573 7.39 -21.51 -38.96
CA ILE A 573 8.34 -22.63 -38.86
C ILE A 573 9.62 -22.07 -38.25
N ALA A 574 9.86 -22.40 -36.98
CA ALA A 574 11.02 -21.93 -36.23
C ALA A 574 12.15 -22.96 -36.30
N LEU A 575 13.25 -22.63 -36.97
CA LEU A 575 14.46 -23.45 -37.02
C LEU A 575 15.51 -22.85 -36.08
N ASP A 576 15.80 -23.56 -35.00
CA ASP A 576 16.86 -23.21 -34.05
C ASP A 576 18.18 -23.88 -34.43
N GLU A 577 19.30 -23.26 -34.00
CA GLU A 577 20.67 -23.66 -34.35
C GLU A 577 20.88 -23.69 -35.88
N PHE A 578 20.50 -22.58 -36.52
CA PHE A 578 20.51 -22.40 -37.97
C PHE A 578 21.90 -22.57 -38.62
N GLU A 579 22.98 -22.40 -37.84
CA GLU A 579 24.36 -22.66 -38.25
C GLU A 579 24.53 -24.07 -38.81
N LYS A 580 23.71 -25.02 -38.34
CA LYS A 580 23.78 -26.39 -38.79
C LYS A 580 23.52 -26.53 -40.29
N ILE A 581 22.73 -25.63 -40.87
CA ILE A 581 22.47 -25.61 -42.32
C ILE A 581 23.76 -25.30 -43.09
N GLU A 582 24.53 -24.31 -42.64
CA GLU A 582 25.82 -23.95 -43.25
C GLU A 582 26.82 -25.11 -43.14
N GLU A 583 26.95 -25.73 -41.97
CA GLU A 583 27.81 -26.91 -41.78
C GLU A 583 27.46 -28.05 -42.75
N LEU A 584 26.17 -28.27 -43.02
CA LEU A 584 25.71 -29.31 -43.93
C LEU A 584 25.94 -28.96 -45.41
N ILE A 585 25.85 -27.68 -45.76
CA ILE A 585 26.19 -27.18 -47.10
C ILE A 585 27.69 -27.35 -47.36
N ASP A 586 28.52 -26.95 -46.40
CA ASP A 586 29.99 -27.04 -46.50
C ASP A 586 30.47 -28.49 -46.51
N ALA A 587 29.80 -29.37 -45.77
CA ALA A 587 30.03 -30.82 -45.83
C ALA A 587 29.50 -31.47 -47.13
N GLY A 588 28.88 -30.72 -48.04
CA GLY A 588 28.33 -31.22 -49.30
C GLY A 588 27.09 -32.12 -49.15
N LYS A 589 26.47 -32.14 -47.97
CA LYS A 589 25.27 -32.94 -47.66
C LYS A 589 23.97 -32.22 -48.02
N LEU A 590 24.02 -30.89 -48.17
CA LEU A 590 22.88 -30.04 -48.49
C LEU A 590 23.23 -29.11 -49.67
N SER A 591 22.26 -28.91 -50.57
CA SER A 591 22.46 -27.99 -51.71
C SER A 591 22.52 -26.53 -51.24
N LYS A 592 23.36 -25.72 -51.89
CA LYS A 592 23.40 -24.26 -51.71
C LYS A 592 22.06 -23.60 -52.04
N ASP A 593 21.24 -24.21 -52.89
CA ASP A 593 19.92 -23.69 -53.28
C ASP A 593 18.82 -23.95 -52.23
N PHE A 594 19.12 -24.67 -51.14
CA PHE A 594 18.14 -25.03 -50.11
C PHE A 594 17.44 -23.81 -49.49
N LEU A 595 18.17 -22.72 -49.29
CA LEU A 595 17.62 -21.47 -48.78
C LEU A 595 16.65 -20.81 -49.77
N GLY A 596 16.98 -20.87 -51.07
CA GLY A 596 16.07 -20.47 -52.14
C GLY A 596 14.80 -21.31 -52.15
N PHE A 597 14.93 -22.62 -51.89
CA PHE A 597 13.80 -23.53 -51.73
C PHE A 597 12.88 -23.14 -50.55
N LEU A 598 13.45 -22.90 -49.35
CA LEU A 598 12.68 -22.45 -48.18
C LEU A 598 11.97 -21.11 -48.44
N ARG A 599 12.64 -20.16 -49.10
CA ARG A 599 12.03 -18.89 -49.51
C ARG A 599 10.83 -19.11 -50.43
N GLY A 600 10.95 -20.02 -51.39
CA GLY A 600 9.85 -20.40 -52.29
C GLY A 600 8.62 -20.91 -51.53
N MET A 601 8.82 -21.59 -50.40
CA MET A 601 7.72 -22.07 -49.55
C MET A 601 6.97 -20.93 -48.85
N VAL A 602 7.68 -19.89 -48.39
CA VAL A 602 7.05 -18.68 -47.80
C VAL A 602 6.20 -17.95 -48.84
N GLN A 603 6.70 -17.82 -50.07
CA GLN A 603 5.99 -17.11 -51.14
C GLN A 603 4.72 -17.82 -51.60
N MET A 604 4.60 -19.11 -51.33
CA MET A 604 3.44 -19.92 -51.71
C MET A 604 2.15 -19.51 -50.97
N SER A 605 2.27 -19.00 -49.75
CA SER A 605 1.11 -18.62 -48.94
C SER A 605 1.45 -17.48 -47.99
N SER A 606 0.58 -16.46 -47.95
CA SER A 606 0.70 -15.36 -47.00
C SER A 606 0.49 -15.76 -45.54
N LYS A 607 0.11 -17.03 -45.27
CA LYS A 607 -0.04 -17.58 -43.92
C LYS A 607 1.27 -18.20 -43.39
N LEU A 608 2.29 -18.39 -44.22
CA LEU A 608 3.54 -19.04 -43.81
C LEU A 608 4.64 -18.01 -43.54
N ALA A 609 5.44 -18.25 -42.51
CA ALA A 609 6.67 -17.52 -42.25
C ALA A 609 7.72 -18.43 -41.57
N PHE A 610 9.00 -18.07 -41.68
CA PHE A 610 10.08 -18.74 -40.94
C PHE A 610 10.59 -17.88 -39.80
N ALA A 611 11.05 -18.53 -38.73
CA ALA A 611 11.88 -17.92 -37.72
C ALA A 611 13.21 -18.67 -37.67
N PHE A 612 14.33 -18.01 -37.97
CA PHE A 612 15.65 -18.62 -37.83
C PHE A 612 16.30 -18.11 -36.55
N ALA A 613 16.84 -19.01 -35.72
CA ALA A 613 17.66 -18.62 -34.58
C ALA A 613 19.09 -19.12 -34.75
N GLY A 614 20.04 -18.21 -34.56
CA GLY A 614 21.44 -18.47 -34.85
C GLY A 614 22.42 -17.51 -34.18
N LEU A 615 23.70 -17.74 -34.42
CA LEU A 615 24.86 -17.00 -33.99
C LEU A 615 25.07 -15.74 -34.81
N HIS A 616 25.06 -15.89 -36.13
CA HIS A 616 25.38 -14.82 -37.08
C HIS A 616 24.11 -14.20 -37.65
N THR A 617 24.19 -12.91 -38.00
CA THR A 617 23.25 -12.37 -38.99
C THR A 617 23.45 -13.11 -40.31
N LEU A 618 22.41 -13.21 -41.14
CA LEU A 618 22.61 -13.74 -42.49
C LEU A 618 23.68 -12.95 -43.26
N GLN A 619 23.82 -11.65 -42.96
CA GLN A 619 24.73 -10.72 -43.64
C GLN A 619 26.20 -11.00 -43.30
N GLU A 620 26.47 -11.56 -42.12
CA GLU A 620 27.79 -12.06 -41.72
C GLU A 620 28.12 -13.43 -42.32
N MET A 621 27.09 -14.20 -42.71
CA MET A 621 27.29 -15.45 -43.43
C MET A 621 27.73 -15.09 -44.86
N ASN A 622 29.05 -15.10 -45.07
CA ASN A 622 29.79 -14.57 -46.25
C ASN A 622 29.47 -15.26 -47.60
N ALA A 623 28.35 -15.94 -47.73
CA ALA A 623 28.02 -16.74 -48.89
C ALA A 623 26.84 -16.18 -49.70
N ASP A 624 27.02 -16.13 -51.02
CA ASP A 624 26.02 -15.62 -51.97
C ASP A 624 24.66 -16.32 -51.87
N TYR A 625 24.62 -17.53 -51.32
CA TYR A 625 23.39 -18.31 -51.16
C TYR A 625 22.47 -17.81 -50.04
N PHE A 626 22.93 -16.90 -49.17
CA PHE A 626 22.07 -16.21 -48.18
C PHE A 626 21.40 -14.93 -48.72
N GLN A 627 21.86 -14.42 -49.86
CA GLN A 627 21.26 -13.24 -50.52
C GLN A 627 19.74 -13.29 -50.74
N PRO A 628 19.13 -14.46 -51.05
CA PRO A 628 17.68 -14.57 -51.21
C PRO A 628 16.87 -14.07 -50.00
N PHE A 629 17.43 -14.04 -48.80
CA PHE A 629 16.72 -13.68 -47.57
C PHE A 629 16.92 -12.25 -47.08
N TYR A 630 17.93 -11.51 -47.58
CA TYR A 630 18.29 -10.18 -47.06
C TYR A 630 17.18 -9.12 -47.14
N ALA A 631 16.27 -9.22 -48.10
CA ALA A 631 15.17 -8.27 -48.27
C ALA A 631 13.83 -8.75 -47.67
N SER A 632 13.77 -9.97 -47.14
CA SER A 632 12.48 -10.64 -46.79
C SER A 632 12.37 -11.05 -45.33
N PHE A 633 13.45 -10.93 -44.55
CA PHE A 633 13.46 -11.31 -43.13
C PHE A 633 13.74 -10.10 -42.24
N TYR A 634 13.01 -10.02 -41.14
CA TYR A 634 13.24 -9.01 -40.11
C TYR A 634 14.27 -9.51 -39.09
N ALA A 635 15.41 -8.81 -38.97
CA ALA A 635 16.49 -9.21 -38.09
C ALA A 635 16.29 -8.63 -36.68
N ILE A 636 16.28 -9.49 -35.67
CA ILE A 636 16.14 -9.15 -34.26
C ILE A 636 17.42 -9.58 -33.53
N SER A 637 18.15 -8.60 -33.00
CA SER A 637 19.34 -8.85 -32.18
C SER A 637 18.93 -9.30 -30.77
N VAL A 638 19.54 -10.38 -30.29
CA VAL A 638 19.40 -10.90 -28.93
C VAL A 638 20.68 -10.60 -28.16
N ALA A 639 20.74 -9.39 -27.59
CA ALA A 639 21.87 -8.88 -26.82
C ALA A 639 21.86 -9.37 -25.35
N PHE A 640 22.79 -8.90 -24.51
CA PHE A 640 22.78 -9.14 -23.05
C PHE A 640 21.48 -8.62 -22.37
N LEU A 641 21.24 -9.03 -21.12
CA LEU A 641 20.17 -8.46 -20.29
C LEU A 641 20.58 -7.06 -19.82
N THR A 642 19.58 -6.18 -19.63
CA THR A 642 19.82 -4.91 -18.95
C THR A 642 20.06 -5.14 -17.46
N ARG A 643 20.60 -4.14 -16.76
CA ARG A 643 20.82 -4.19 -15.31
C ARG A 643 19.53 -4.52 -14.56
N GLU A 644 18.43 -3.88 -14.94
CA GLU A 644 17.11 -4.08 -14.33
C GLU A 644 16.60 -5.50 -14.59
N ALA A 645 16.75 -6.01 -15.82
CA ALA A 645 16.35 -7.37 -16.17
C ALA A 645 17.20 -8.41 -15.41
N THR A 646 18.51 -8.19 -15.27
CA THR A 646 19.39 -9.04 -14.45
C THR A 646 18.96 -9.05 -12.98
N HIS A 647 18.64 -7.89 -12.41
CA HIS A 647 18.14 -7.80 -11.04
C HIS A 647 16.83 -8.55 -10.88
N GLN A 648 15.90 -8.41 -11.84
CA GLN A 648 14.62 -9.08 -11.79
C GLN A 648 14.75 -10.60 -11.89
N VAL A 649 15.59 -11.10 -12.80
CA VAL A 649 15.89 -12.54 -12.94
C VAL A 649 16.47 -13.12 -11.65
N LEU A 650 17.32 -12.37 -10.94
CA LEU A 650 17.94 -12.82 -9.70
C LEU A 650 17.02 -12.71 -8.49
N ALA A 651 16.38 -11.56 -8.28
CA ALA A 651 15.58 -11.31 -7.07
C ALA A 651 14.21 -12.00 -7.12
N ASN A 652 13.65 -12.23 -8.31
CA ASN A 652 12.33 -12.83 -8.48
C ASN A 652 12.33 -13.96 -9.53
N PRO A 653 13.15 -15.01 -9.34
CA PRO A 653 13.25 -16.11 -10.31
C PRO A 653 12.01 -17.02 -10.31
N ASP A 654 11.25 -17.01 -9.21
CA ASP A 654 10.03 -17.79 -8.99
C ASP A 654 9.15 -17.08 -7.92
N PRO A 655 7.81 -17.08 -8.03
CA PRO A 655 6.93 -16.43 -7.05
C PRO A 655 7.04 -16.96 -5.61
N GLU A 656 7.55 -18.19 -5.43
CA GLU A 656 7.74 -18.83 -4.12
C GLU A 656 9.20 -18.78 -3.63
N PHE A 657 10.09 -18.04 -4.30
CA PHE A 657 11.49 -17.95 -3.92
C PHE A 657 11.65 -17.32 -2.52
N LEU A 658 12.46 -17.97 -1.66
CA LEU A 658 12.56 -17.67 -0.22
C LEU A 658 13.85 -16.95 0.19
N LEU A 659 14.77 -16.73 -0.75
CA LEU A 659 16.05 -16.04 -0.51
C LEU A 659 16.00 -14.66 -1.17
N ASP A 660 16.80 -13.75 -0.64
CA ASP A 660 16.88 -12.38 -1.13
C ASP A 660 18.32 -11.98 -1.44
N TYR A 661 18.52 -10.81 -2.03
CA TYR A 661 19.82 -10.28 -2.40
C TYR A 661 19.98 -8.86 -1.90
N GLU A 662 21.17 -8.52 -1.39
CA GLU A 662 21.51 -7.12 -1.20
C GLU A 662 21.57 -6.40 -2.56
N PRO A 663 21.12 -5.12 -2.65
CA PRO A 663 21.21 -4.36 -3.89
C PRO A 663 22.64 -4.31 -4.45
N ALA A 664 23.63 -4.16 -3.56
CA ALA A 664 25.03 -4.11 -3.94
C ALA A 664 25.55 -5.48 -4.45
N ALA A 665 24.97 -6.59 -4.00
CA ALA A 665 25.26 -7.91 -4.53
C ALA A 665 24.71 -8.06 -5.95
N LEU A 666 23.46 -7.61 -6.20
CA LEU A 666 22.87 -7.61 -7.54
C LEU A 666 23.69 -6.77 -8.53
N ASP A 667 24.08 -5.56 -8.12
CA ASP A 667 24.93 -4.68 -8.93
C ASP A 667 26.28 -5.35 -9.23
N HIS A 668 26.89 -5.99 -8.23
CA HIS A 668 28.15 -6.69 -8.41
C HIS A 668 28.02 -7.88 -9.38
N ILE A 669 26.92 -8.64 -9.29
CA ILE A 669 26.64 -9.73 -10.23
C ILE A 669 26.50 -9.19 -11.65
N TYR A 670 25.78 -8.08 -11.84
CA TYR A 670 25.68 -7.44 -13.15
C TYR A 670 27.06 -6.98 -13.66
N ASP A 671 27.87 -6.34 -12.83
CA ASP A 671 29.21 -5.88 -13.24
C ASP A 671 30.13 -7.06 -13.62
N LEU A 672 29.96 -8.22 -12.99
CA LEU A 672 30.69 -9.45 -13.32
C LEU A 672 30.23 -10.12 -14.63
N THR A 673 28.93 -10.11 -14.89
CA THR A 673 28.33 -10.84 -16.03
C THR A 673 28.06 -9.95 -17.23
N ASN A 674 28.03 -8.63 -17.06
CA ASN A 674 27.49 -7.65 -18.00
C ASN A 674 26.06 -8.01 -18.50
N GLY A 675 25.26 -8.66 -17.64
CA GLY A 675 23.94 -9.15 -17.99
C GLY A 675 23.91 -10.39 -18.88
N GLN A 676 25.02 -11.13 -19.01
CA GLN A 676 25.03 -12.38 -19.76
C GLN A 676 24.06 -13.40 -19.12
N PRO A 677 23.02 -13.88 -19.84
CA PRO A 677 21.92 -14.64 -19.22
C PRO A 677 22.35 -15.93 -18.54
N TYR A 678 23.22 -16.71 -19.17
CA TYR A 678 23.69 -17.99 -18.63
C TYR A 678 24.56 -17.79 -17.38
N LEU A 679 25.47 -16.82 -17.37
CA LEU A 679 26.32 -16.52 -16.23
C LEU A 679 25.51 -15.94 -15.07
N THR A 680 24.50 -15.12 -15.36
CA THR A 680 23.55 -14.61 -14.36
C THR A 680 22.82 -15.78 -13.68
N GLN A 681 22.25 -16.69 -14.47
CA GLN A 681 21.60 -17.91 -13.97
C GLN A 681 22.59 -18.82 -13.22
N LEU A 682 23.83 -18.95 -13.71
CA LEU A 682 24.87 -19.76 -13.07
C LEU A 682 25.26 -19.22 -11.69
N ILE A 683 25.39 -17.92 -11.54
CA ILE A 683 25.66 -17.28 -10.24
C ILE A 683 24.51 -17.54 -9.28
N GLY A 684 23.26 -17.24 -9.68
CA GLY A 684 22.09 -17.51 -8.84
C GLY A 684 22.01 -18.99 -8.44
N PHE A 685 22.27 -19.89 -9.40
CA PHE A 685 22.31 -21.33 -9.15
C PHE A 685 23.33 -21.70 -8.08
N GLN A 686 24.55 -21.17 -8.17
CA GLN A 686 25.63 -21.45 -7.21
C GLN A 686 25.37 -20.83 -5.83
N LEU A 687 24.72 -19.67 -5.76
CA LEU A 687 24.35 -19.03 -4.48
C LEU A 687 23.31 -19.85 -3.72
N VAL A 688 22.26 -20.32 -4.39
CA VAL A 688 21.27 -21.20 -3.76
C VAL A 688 21.91 -22.50 -3.27
N ARG A 689 22.84 -23.05 -4.05
CA ARG A 689 23.64 -24.23 -3.63
C ARG A 689 24.48 -23.90 -2.40
N LEU A 690 25.21 -22.79 -2.39
CA LEU A 690 26.01 -22.35 -1.26
C LEU A 690 25.16 -22.20 0.02
N PHE A 691 23.96 -21.62 -0.10
CA PHE A 691 23.01 -21.51 1.00
C PHE A 691 22.60 -22.89 1.53
N ASN A 692 22.20 -23.79 0.62
CA ASN A 692 21.78 -25.13 0.99
C ASN A 692 22.89 -25.94 1.67
N ASP A 693 24.11 -25.89 1.14
CA ASP A 693 25.28 -26.58 1.70
C ASP A 693 25.60 -26.05 3.11
N TYR A 694 25.52 -24.73 3.32
CA TYR A 694 25.80 -24.13 4.62
C TYR A 694 24.73 -24.43 5.68
N VAL A 695 23.45 -24.36 5.30
CA VAL A 695 22.33 -24.52 6.23
C VAL A 695 22.00 -25.99 6.49
N PHE A 696 21.92 -26.82 5.45
CA PHE A 696 21.44 -28.20 5.57
C PHE A 696 22.56 -29.23 5.66
N GLU A 697 23.65 -29.08 4.92
CA GLU A 697 24.76 -30.05 4.99
C GLU A 697 25.67 -29.77 6.20
N GLN A 698 25.96 -28.51 6.48
CA GLN A 698 26.82 -28.12 7.62
C GLN A 698 26.04 -27.82 8.91
N GLY A 699 24.71 -27.69 8.85
CA GLY A 699 23.86 -27.42 10.00
C GLY A 699 24.10 -26.04 10.65
N LYS A 700 24.63 -25.07 9.90
CA LYS A 700 24.95 -23.75 10.43
C LYS A 700 23.84 -22.74 10.11
N PRO A 701 23.43 -21.90 11.07
CA PRO A 701 22.47 -20.85 10.78
C PRO A 701 23.10 -19.81 9.83
N ARG A 702 22.29 -19.32 8.89
CA ARG A 702 22.71 -18.34 7.89
C ARG A 702 21.57 -17.37 7.58
N ASP A 703 21.94 -16.12 7.31
CA ASP A 703 21.02 -15.15 6.73
C ASP A 703 20.50 -15.64 5.36
N ARG A 704 19.27 -15.24 5.01
CA ARG A 704 18.60 -15.56 3.73
C ARG A 704 18.94 -14.57 2.63
N THR A 705 19.66 -13.51 2.97
CA THR A 705 20.06 -12.46 2.05
C THR A 705 21.48 -12.73 1.57
N PHE A 706 21.66 -12.84 0.25
CA PHE A 706 22.97 -12.97 -0.36
C PHE A 706 23.70 -11.63 -0.39
N THR A 707 24.95 -11.66 0.02
CA THR A 707 25.83 -10.49 0.10
C THR A 707 26.85 -10.46 -1.04
N ILE A 708 27.56 -9.33 -1.20
CA ILE A 708 28.68 -9.24 -2.16
C ILE A 708 29.75 -10.30 -1.87
N ASP A 709 30.03 -10.59 -0.59
CA ASP A 709 31.07 -11.55 -0.22
C ASP A 709 30.70 -12.98 -0.60
N ASP A 710 29.40 -13.30 -0.65
CA ASP A 710 28.93 -14.59 -1.15
C ASP A 710 29.20 -14.75 -2.63
N VAL A 711 28.92 -13.71 -3.41
CA VAL A 711 29.22 -13.64 -4.85
C VAL A 711 30.72 -13.80 -5.08
N ARG A 712 31.55 -13.07 -4.33
CA ARG A 712 33.02 -13.20 -4.41
C ARG A 712 33.49 -14.60 -4.07
N THR A 713 32.90 -15.22 -3.05
CA THR A 713 33.24 -16.58 -2.61
C THR A 713 32.99 -17.59 -3.71
N ILE A 714 31.82 -17.55 -4.36
CA ILE A 714 31.51 -18.49 -5.44
C ILE A 714 32.37 -18.24 -6.68
N CYS A 715 32.57 -16.98 -7.09
CA CYS A 715 33.33 -16.65 -8.30
C CYS A 715 34.83 -16.91 -8.15
N SER A 716 35.37 -16.84 -6.92
CA SER A 716 36.78 -17.17 -6.64
C SER A 716 37.03 -18.68 -6.52
N GLY A 717 35.98 -19.47 -6.31
CA GLY A 717 36.07 -20.93 -6.17
C GLY A 717 36.50 -21.63 -7.46
N GLU A 718 37.30 -22.69 -7.34
CA GLU A 718 37.76 -23.48 -8.50
C GLU A 718 36.61 -24.11 -9.31
N ASN A 719 35.48 -24.35 -8.65
CA ASN A 719 34.32 -25.02 -9.25
C ASN A 719 33.47 -24.11 -10.15
N PHE A 720 33.56 -22.78 -10.03
CA PHE A 720 32.71 -21.88 -10.83
C PHE A 720 33.02 -21.98 -12.33
N PHE A 721 34.29 -21.76 -12.69
CA PHE A 721 34.72 -21.87 -14.09
C PHE A 721 34.62 -23.29 -14.63
N THR A 722 34.76 -24.31 -13.79
CA THR A 722 34.57 -25.71 -14.17
C THR A 722 33.10 -25.99 -14.50
N THR A 723 32.16 -25.46 -13.70
CA THR A 723 30.72 -25.60 -13.98
C THR A 723 30.32 -24.84 -15.24
N GLY A 724 30.89 -23.64 -15.45
CA GLY A 724 30.66 -22.79 -16.61
C GLY A 724 31.51 -23.12 -17.85
N ILE A 725 32.30 -24.19 -17.83
CA ILE A 725 33.41 -24.39 -18.78
C ILE A 725 32.97 -24.38 -20.24
N ASN A 726 31.78 -24.94 -20.52
CA ASN A 726 31.21 -25.00 -21.87
C ASN A 726 30.90 -23.61 -22.44
N TYR A 727 30.51 -22.65 -21.59
CA TYR A 727 30.31 -21.27 -22.03
C TYR A 727 31.65 -20.63 -22.38
N PHE A 728 32.62 -20.65 -21.46
CA PHE A 728 33.91 -19.98 -21.67
C PHE A 728 34.70 -20.56 -22.84
N ASN A 729 34.79 -21.89 -22.94
CA ASN A 729 35.41 -22.54 -24.09
C ASN A 729 34.64 -22.26 -25.39
N GLY A 730 33.31 -22.19 -25.34
CA GLY A 730 32.48 -21.88 -26.50
C GLY A 730 32.75 -20.49 -27.08
N VAL A 731 32.84 -19.47 -26.22
CA VAL A 731 33.21 -18.09 -26.62
C VAL A 731 34.66 -18.05 -27.14
N TRP A 732 35.57 -18.72 -26.44
CA TRP A 732 36.99 -18.78 -26.81
C TRP A 732 37.22 -19.43 -28.18
N GLN A 733 36.58 -20.56 -28.44
CA GLN A 733 36.69 -21.27 -29.71
C GLN A 733 36.07 -20.45 -30.85
N GLN A 734 34.94 -19.79 -30.62
CA GLN A 734 34.34 -18.93 -31.65
C GLN A 734 35.28 -17.78 -32.05
N ALA A 735 36.04 -17.21 -31.11
CA ALA A 735 37.08 -16.23 -31.42
C ALA A 735 38.23 -16.80 -32.27
N SER A 736 38.24 -18.09 -32.63
CA SER A 736 39.20 -18.66 -33.61
C SER A 736 38.62 -18.88 -35.00
N GLU A 737 37.30 -18.79 -35.18
CA GLU A 737 36.62 -19.14 -36.43
C GLU A 737 36.37 -17.93 -37.34
N GLY A 738 36.37 -16.70 -36.79
CA GLY A 738 36.17 -15.46 -37.54
C GLY A 738 37.46 -14.85 -38.12
N ALA A 739 37.59 -13.52 -38.06
CA ALA A 739 38.83 -12.83 -38.42
C ALA A 739 40.04 -13.36 -37.63
N ASN A 740 41.20 -13.45 -38.29
CA ASN A 740 42.44 -13.92 -37.66
C ASN A 740 42.83 -13.04 -36.45
N HIS A 741 43.55 -13.63 -35.48
CA HIS A 741 44.14 -12.95 -34.32
C HIS A 741 43.18 -12.38 -33.25
N GLN A 742 41.88 -12.69 -33.31
CA GLN A 742 40.93 -12.29 -32.25
C GLN A 742 41.34 -12.79 -30.85
N GLN A 743 41.81 -14.04 -30.72
CA GLN A 743 42.29 -14.57 -29.44
C GLN A 743 43.54 -13.82 -28.92
N ASP A 744 44.41 -13.34 -29.80
CA ASP A 744 45.59 -12.54 -29.41
C ASP A 744 45.16 -11.18 -28.84
N ILE A 745 44.13 -10.57 -29.43
CA ILE A 745 43.51 -9.35 -28.91
C ILE A 745 42.86 -9.59 -27.54
N LEU A 746 42.11 -10.69 -27.37
CA LEU A 746 41.52 -11.04 -26.07
C LEU A 746 42.58 -11.26 -24.99
N LYS A 747 43.72 -11.88 -25.33
CA LYS A 747 44.87 -12.02 -24.42
C LYS A 747 45.46 -10.68 -24.01
N ALA A 748 45.65 -9.76 -24.97
CA ALA A 748 46.12 -8.41 -24.69
C ALA A 748 45.15 -7.66 -23.77
N LEU A 749 43.86 -7.65 -24.10
CA LEU A 749 42.82 -6.98 -23.32
C LEU A 749 42.62 -7.57 -21.92
N ALA A 750 42.89 -8.86 -21.73
CA ALA A 750 42.63 -9.54 -20.46
C ALA A 750 43.37 -8.92 -19.26
N HIS A 751 44.54 -8.34 -19.47
CA HIS A 751 45.30 -7.64 -18.42
C HIS A 751 44.81 -6.21 -18.12
N HIS A 752 43.95 -5.66 -18.97
CA HIS A 752 43.54 -4.25 -18.94
C HIS A 752 42.02 -4.13 -18.78
N PRO A 753 41.47 -4.17 -17.55
CA PRO A 753 40.02 -4.12 -17.32
C PRO A 753 39.36 -2.83 -17.81
N GLN A 754 40.11 -1.72 -17.86
CA GLN A 754 39.63 -0.43 -18.42
C GLN A 754 39.76 -0.36 -19.96
N GLY A 755 40.23 -1.44 -20.57
CA GLY A 755 40.47 -1.53 -22.00
C GLY A 755 41.78 -0.89 -22.47
N LEU A 756 42.00 -0.98 -23.78
CA LEU A 756 43.15 -0.42 -24.49
C LEU A 756 42.69 0.37 -25.72
N THR A 757 43.45 1.40 -26.08
CA THR A 757 43.30 2.12 -27.35
C THR A 757 43.76 1.25 -28.53
N GLU A 758 43.32 1.60 -29.74
CA GLU A 758 43.80 0.92 -30.96
C GLU A 758 45.33 0.99 -31.10
N SER A 759 45.95 2.14 -30.79
CA SER A 759 47.41 2.29 -30.81
C SER A 759 48.12 1.37 -29.81
N GLU A 760 47.58 1.21 -28.61
CA GLU A 760 48.16 0.31 -27.60
C GLU A 760 47.99 -1.15 -28.02
N LEU A 761 46.83 -1.52 -28.59
CA LEU A 761 46.60 -2.86 -29.13
C LEU A 761 47.55 -3.21 -30.27
N ILE A 762 47.81 -2.28 -31.20
CA ILE A 762 48.82 -2.47 -32.26
C ILE A 762 50.19 -2.73 -31.61
N SER A 763 50.57 -1.95 -30.60
CA SER A 763 51.87 -2.09 -29.93
C SER A 763 52.04 -3.40 -29.18
N GLN A 764 50.96 -3.93 -28.57
CA GLN A 764 51.02 -5.18 -27.81
C GLN A 764 50.92 -6.43 -28.69
N THR A 765 50.11 -6.37 -29.75
CA THR A 765 49.83 -7.54 -30.62
C THR A 765 50.75 -7.61 -31.84
N ASN A 766 51.43 -6.52 -32.21
CA ASN A 766 52.19 -6.36 -33.46
C ASN A 766 51.36 -6.63 -34.73
N LEU A 767 50.03 -6.45 -34.67
CA LEU A 767 49.14 -6.66 -35.81
C LEU A 767 49.09 -5.42 -36.72
N PRO A 768 48.99 -5.61 -38.05
CA PRO A 768 48.64 -4.52 -38.96
C PRO A 768 47.28 -3.91 -38.60
N SER A 769 47.13 -2.59 -38.77
CA SER A 769 45.90 -1.85 -38.41
C SER A 769 44.65 -2.42 -39.09
N GLU A 770 44.73 -2.79 -40.38
CA GLU A 770 43.58 -3.39 -41.10
C GLU A 770 43.14 -4.73 -40.48
N THR A 771 44.09 -5.59 -40.13
CA THR A 771 43.82 -6.89 -39.49
C THR A 771 43.23 -6.70 -38.09
N LEU A 772 43.78 -5.77 -37.32
CA LEU A 772 43.28 -5.42 -35.99
C LEU A 772 41.84 -4.89 -36.07
N GLN A 773 41.56 -3.96 -36.97
CA GLN A 773 40.22 -3.38 -37.13
C GLN A 773 39.19 -4.43 -37.56
N ALA A 774 39.54 -5.34 -38.47
CA ALA A 774 38.68 -6.45 -38.85
C ALA A 774 38.35 -7.34 -37.65
N ALA A 775 39.36 -7.72 -36.86
CA ALA A 775 39.19 -8.56 -35.68
C ALA A 775 38.40 -7.86 -34.55
N LEU A 776 38.66 -6.58 -34.29
CA LEU A 776 37.90 -5.77 -33.33
C LEU A 776 36.44 -5.63 -33.75
N LYS A 777 36.18 -5.43 -35.05
CA LYS A 777 34.82 -5.39 -35.59
C LYS A 777 34.10 -6.72 -35.34
N THR A 778 34.71 -7.86 -35.69
CA THR A 778 34.11 -9.19 -35.45
C THR A 778 33.83 -9.44 -33.97
N LEU A 779 34.79 -9.16 -33.08
CA LEU A 779 34.60 -9.32 -31.64
C LEU A 779 33.50 -8.42 -31.08
N LYS A 780 33.35 -7.21 -31.62
CA LYS A 780 32.30 -6.27 -31.23
C LYS A 780 30.93 -6.74 -31.71
N ASP A 781 30.83 -7.15 -32.97
CA ASP A 781 29.59 -7.61 -33.58
C ASP A 781 29.06 -8.88 -32.88
N HIS A 782 29.94 -9.65 -32.22
CA HIS A 782 29.59 -10.84 -31.42
C HIS A 782 29.45 -10.57 -29.92
N ASP A 783 29.39 -9.31 -29.48
CA ASP A 783 29.26 -8.89 -28.08
C ASP A 783 30.37 -9.42 -27.14
N VAL A 784 31.55 -9.79 -27.68
CA VAL A 784 32.69 -10.28 -26.89
C VAL A 784 33.48 -9.12 -26.29
N ILE A 785 33.58 -8.02 -27.03
CA ILE A 785 34.21 -6.77 -26.59
C ILE A 785 33.25 -5.60 -26.76
N HIS A 786 33.44 -4.54 -25.97
CA HIS A 786 32.76 -3.26 -26.17
C HIS A 786 33.77 -2.12 -26.26
N SER A 787 33.31 -1.01 -26.84
CA SER A 787 34.07 0.23 -26.94
C SER A 787 33.55 1.25 -25.92
N GLN A 788 34.41 1.76 -25.06
CA GLN A 788 34.11 2.85 -24.13
C GLN A 788 34.78 4.14 -24.59
N LYS A 789 34.09 5.27 -24.48
CA LYS A 789 34.64 6.57 -24.85
C LYS A 789 34.97 7.36 -23.58
N THR A 790 36.25 7.60 -23.33
CA THR A 790 36.76 8.36 -22.19
C THR A 790 37.56 9.55 -22.70
N ASN A 791 37.11 10.78 -22.41
CA ASN A 791 37.78 12.01 -22.87
C ASN A 791 38.06 12.02 -24.38
N GLU A 792 37.07 11.64 -25.18
CA GLU A 792 37.15 11.51 -26.65
C GLU A 792 37.97 10.34 -27.20
N ILE A 793 38.69 9.61 -26.34
CA ILE A 793 39.48 8.43 -26.71
C ILE A 793 38.60 7.18 -26.61
N VAL A 794 38.71 6.28 -27.60
CA VAL A 794 37.99 5.00 -27.62
C VAL A 794 38.89 3.89 -27.09
N ASN A 795 38.47 3.27 -26.00
CA ASN A 795 39.10 2.09 -25.42
C ASN A 795 38.26 0.85 -25.69
N TRP A 796 38.90 -0.25 -26.05
CA TRP A 796 38.28 -1.56 -26.24
C TRP A 796 38.51 -2.41 -25.01
N ALA A 797 37.47 -3.04 -24.48
CA ALA A 797 37.55 -3.93 -23.33
C ALA A 797 36.73 -5.20 -23.55
N ILE A 798 37.09 -6.29 -22.87
CA ILE A 798 36.26 -7.51 -22.84
C ILE A 798 34.94 -7.19 -22.16
N ALA A 799 33.83 -7.55 -22.79
CA ALA A 799 32.49 -7.17 -22.34
C ALA A 799 32.08 -7.84 -21.04
N VAL A 800 32.45 -9.10 -20.85
CA VAL A 800 32.11 -9.90 -19.67
C VAL A 800 33.33 -10.04 -18.77
N GLU A 801 33.27 -9.48 -17.55
CA GLU A 801 34.38 -9.50 -16.60
C GLU A 801 34.77 -10.93 -16.17
N LEU A 802 33.79 -11.83 -16.04
CA LEU A 802 34.05 -13.25 -15.79
C LEU A 802 34.80 -13.93 -16.96
N LEU A 803 34.57 -13.51 -18.20
CA LEU A 803 35.34 -14.02 -19.34
C LEU A 803 36.78 -13.48 -19.28
N ARG A 804 36.97 -12.19 -18.96
CA ARG A 804 38.29 -11.58 -18.79
C ARG A 804 39.12 -12.33 -17.75
N THR A 805 38.57 -12.53 -16.57
CA THR A 805 39.22 -13.25 -15.47
C THR A 805 39.51 -14.71 -15.81
N TRP A 806 38.61 -15.38 -16.55
CA TRP A 806 38.86 -16.73 -17.06
C TRP A 806 40.04 -16.77 -18.04
N VAL A 807 40.13 -15.83 -18.99
CA VAL A 807 41.26 -15.73 -19.93
C VAL A 807 42.58 -15.56 -19.17
N VAL A 808 42.62 -14.65 -18.19
CA VAL A 808 43.80 -14.47 -17.32
C VAL A 808 44.18 -15.79 -16.62
N LYS A 809 43.20 -16.50 -16.07
CA LYS A 809 43.44 -17.70 -15.27
C LYS A 809 43.82 -18.94 -16.08
N TYR A 810 43.32 -19.10 -17.30
CA TYR A 810 43.44 -20.37 -18.06
C TYR A 810 44.08 -20.26 -19.44
N LYS A 811 44.29 -19.05 -19.98
CA LYS A 811 44.85 -18.84 -21.33
C LYS A 811 46.15 -18.03 -21.35
N LEU A 812 46.48 -17.40 -20.22
CA LEU A 812 47.72 -16.63 -20.03
C LEU A 812 48.69 -17.30 -19.06
N SER A 813 48.24 -18.30 -18.31
CA SER A 813 48.96 -19.00 -17.24
C SER A 813 49.89 -20.12 -17.70
N ASP A 814 50.21 -20.20 -19.00
CA ASP A 814 51.26 -21.06 -19.56
C ASP A 814 52.64 -20.35 -19.64
N TYR A 815 52.92 -19.44 -18.69
CA TYR A 815 54.27 -18.90 -18.42
C TYR A 815 54.66 -19.09 -16.96
#